data_AF-A0AAV2YUN6-F1
#
_entry.id   AF-A0AAV2YUN6-F1
#
_cell.length_a   1.000
_cell.length_b   1.000
_cell.length_c   1.000
_cell.angle_alpha   90.00
_cell.angle_beta   90.00
_cell.angle_gamma   90.00
#
_symmetry.space_group_name_H-M   'P 1'
#
loop_
_entity.id
_entity.type
_entity.pdbx_description
1 polymer ?
#
loop_
_entity_poly.entity_id
_entity_poly.type
_entity_poly.pdbx_seq_one_letter_code
_entity_poly.pdbx_strand_id
1 'polypeptide(L)'
;MNVPDNDKRGQVEASGASHPLVNCQHVRSSKRNEDRTSVVERHTTPRPNGHQNRSATFTQAPQHQKLKEKDFPKALADGNSGLACTTRPKKTKESEEDEATPQPTKEVSGLEAAREKFDQSRAYRLEVFRIKAVTILLLGYLPYMWTVSGSAGLNASNEIYRVIHVHTLMHNTIATLPFSRNEFRADAFAADLGYAQALLSGLCKVYIENLDNMNPDKLYSTYYYTHPPLLERLNAITEREKKTNASYYTEAGWTPGSPGYFQATLVFITIVYLFETYLDYRQHQKLKEKAFPAALADAISGLGAYTPQKTTKNGEDTNDEHDEDDGHTDTKNDEAADDPAKEVSLLDATRNKFDESRAYGLDTSAFGFVSGAYSQLETTAFLLRGFLPYMWTWHCRERFRSGCLKRNLPRNGVSHAEAVRETVVGMPFSLYSTFVIEERHGFNNQTLKLFFMDTIKDLAVTLVTMYPVCAAVIFVIHWGGEYFYVYAWCVLLVYSIVMRTIYPVFIMPLFDTFTPLEKGELRTRIEALASSLNFPLTQLFVVDGSTRSNHSNAYFYGTFTSKGIVLYDTLLEQSTDDEILAVLGHELGHWKLSHTAQDFLIEQVHTFVCLYVFGRCMNDAALFSSFGFESSSHPVVIGFVLFNETIWAPVEHVLSFLMTLNTRRNEFQADAFAVGLGHAKALKSGLCKTSIDNLDNKNPDKLYSAYHYSHPPLVERLNAIKEREKKMQ
;
A
#
# COMPACT_ATOMS: atom_id res chain seq x y z
N MET A 1 -55.97 -11.12 -27.92
CA MET A 1 -56.83 -10.25 -28.76
C MET A 1 -56.71 -8.82 -28.25
N ASN A 2 -56.74 -7.86 -29.17
CA ASN A 2 -56.94 -6.41 -28.98
C ASN A 2 -55.91 -5.62 -28.13
N VAL A 3 -54.91 -5.12 -28.87
CA VAL A 3 -54.31 -3.79 -28.69
C VAL A 3 -55.38 -2.69 -28.93
N PRO A 4 -55.17 -1.46 -28.42
CA PRO A 4 -55.31 -0.32 -29.33
C PRO A 4 -54.08 0.62 -29.34
N ASP A 5 -53.69 1.00 -30.55
CA ASP A 5 -52.65 1.97 -30.88
C ASP A 5 -53.23 3.40 -31.00
N ASN A 6 -52.38 4.40 -30.77
CA ASN A 6 -52.30 5.75 -31.41
C ASN A 6 -52.03 6.89 -30.41
N ASP A 7 -51.39 8.02 -30.76
CA ASP A 7 -50.29 8.30 -31.73
C ASP A 7 -49.83 9.77 -31.59
N LYS A 8 -48.63 10.08 -32.12
CA LYS A 8 -48.18 11.35 -32.75
C LYS A 8 -47.77 12.62 -31.96
N ARG A 9 -46.47 12.95 -32.18
CA ARG A 9 -45.79 14.27 -32.36
C ARG A 9 -45.46 15.07 -31.08
N GLY A 10 -44.24 15.57 -30.84
CA GLY A 10 -42.94 15.60 -31.57
C GLY A 10 -41.86 16.30 -30.69
N GLN A 11 -40.62 16.65 -31.12
CA GLN A 11 -39.86 16.43 -32.37
C GLN A 11 -38.39 16.93 -32.20
N VAL A 12 -37.38 16.20 -32.73
CA VAL A 12 -36.10 16.70 -33.36
C VAL A 12 -35.03 17.37 -32.43
N GLU A 13 -33.69 17.16 -32.48
CA GLU A 13 -32.68 16.49 -33.37
C GLU A 13 -31.52 15.97 -32.45
N ALA A 14 -30.93 14.76 -32.56
CA ALA A 14 -29.87 14.23 -33.45
C ALA A 14 -28.51 15.00 -33.41
N SER A 15 -27.31 14.41 -33.51
CA SER A 15 -26.79 13.14 -34.10
C SER A 15 -25.55 12.64 -33.29
N GLY A 16 -24.90 11.47 -33.45
CA GLY A 16 -24.77 10.43 -34.50
C GLY A 16 -23.27 9.99 -34.54
N ALA A 17 -22.82 8.81 -34.98
CA ALA A 17 -23.46 7.65 -35.63
C ALA A 17 -22.59 6.37 -35.47
N SER A 18 -23.07 5.23 -35.97
CA SER A 18 -22.43 3.90 -35.94
C SER A 18 -22.65 3.11 -37.26
N HIS A 19 -22.10 1.87 -37.35
CA HIS A 19 -22.41 0.78 -38.33
C HIS A 19 -21.71 0.76 -39.72
N PRO A 20 -21.69 -0.39 -40.47
CA PRO A 20 -21.72 -1.82 -40.06
C PRO A 20 -20.85 -2.84 -40.88
N LEU A 21 -20.76 -4.07 -40.34
CA LEU A 21 -20.80 -5.44 -40.95
C LEU A 21 -20.42 -5.71 -42.43
N VAL A 22 -19.65 -6.80 -42.63
CA VAL A 22 -19.74 -7.74 -43.78
C VAL A 22 -19.54 -9.19 -43.29
N ASN A 23 -20.20 -10.17 -43.91
CA ASN A 23 -20.14 -11.61 -43.60
C ASN A 23 -20.28 -12.44 -44.91
N CYS A 24 -19.45 -13.48 -45.15
CA CYS A 24 -19.78 -14.69 -45.94
C CYS A 24 -18.61 -15.70 -46.13
N GLN A 25 -18.86 -16.97 -45.76
CA GLN A 25 -18.53 -18.28 -46.40
C GLN A 25 -17.46 -18.34 -47.52
N HIS A 26 -16.49 -19.28 -47.61
CA HIS A 26 -16.66 -20.74 -47.72
C HIS A 26 -15.30 -21.55 -47.79
N VAL A 27 -15.23 -22.72 -47.11
CA VAL A 27 -14.78 -24.07 -47.59
C VAL A 27 -13.34 -24.37 -48.11
N ARG A 28 -12.75 -25.48 -47.58
CA ARG A 28 -11.58 -26.32 -48.04
C ARG A 28 -10.17 -25.69 -47.99
N SER A 29 -9.04 -26.43 -47.90
CA SER A 29 -8.70 -27.77 -47.36
C SER A 29 -7.17 -28.05 -47.52
N SER A 30 -6.62 -29.04 -46.80
CA SER A 30 -5.36 -29.76 -47.08
C SER A 30 -4.01 -29.24 -46.50
N LYS A 31 -3.47 -30.08 -45.59
CA LYS A 31 -2.08 -30.58 -45.48
C LYS A 31 -1.05 -30.08 -46.52
N ARG A 32 0.16 -29.69 -46.07
CA ARG A 32 1.35 -30.58 -45.93
C ARG A 32 2.59 -29.90 -45.31
N ASN A 33 3.51 -30.75 -44.80
CA ASN A 33 4.92 -30.45 -44.47
C ASN A 33 5.67 -29.86 -45.70
N GLU A 34 6.84 -29.21 -45.59
CA GLU A 34 8.13 -29.89 -45.35
C GLU A 34 9.30 -28.94 -45.04
N ASP A 35 10.39 -29.51 -44.50
CA ASP A 35 11.63 -28.83 -44.09
C ASP A 35 12.45 -28.20 -45.23
N ARG A 36 13.30 -27.20 -44.91
CA ARG A 36 14.77 -27.37 -44.92
C ARG A 36 15.59 -26.12 -44.55
N THR A 37 16.54 -26.35 -43.63
CA THR A 37 17.92 -25.83 -43.54
C THR A 37 18.51 -25.25 -44.86
N SER A 38 19.36 -24.22 -44.93
CA SER A 38 20.66 -24.06 -44.22
C SER A 38 21.40 -22.75 -44.57
N VAL A 39 22.10 -22.17 -43.58
CA VAL A 39 23.51 -21.65 -43.57
C VAL A 39 24.16 -21.16 -44.88
N VAL A 40 24.76 -19.93 -44.87
CA VAL A 40 26.20 -19.61 -45.13
C VAL A 40 26.47 -18.09 -45.02
N GLU A 41 27.71 -17.72 -44.68
CA GLU A 41 28.18 -16.40 -44.22
C GLU A 41 28.71 -15.43 -45.33
N ARG A 42 29.12 -14.23 -44.84
CA ARG A 42 30.34 -13.45 -45.20
C ARG A 42 30.29 -12.29 -46.23
N HIS A 43 30.26 -11.09 -45.64
CA HIS A 43 31.29 -10.03 -45.71
C HIS A 43 31.49 -9.08 -46.93
N THR A 44 31.90 -7.87 -46.52
CA THR A 44 32.74 -6.83 -47.18
C THR A 44 32.18 -5.86 -48.23
N THR A 45 32.20 -4.59 -47.82
CA THR A 45 32.10 -3.31 -48.58
C THR A 45 33.38 -3.03 -49.42
N PRO A 46 33.39 -2.17 -50.47
CA PRO A 46 33.42 -0.70 -50.27
C PRO A 46 32.74 0.22 -51.33
N ARG A 47 32.63 1.51 -50.95
CA ARG A 47 32.33 2.76 -51.71
C ARG A 47 33.39 3.04 -52.84
N PRO A 48 33.28 4.05 -53.77
CA PRO A 48 32.79 5.44 -53.52
C PRO A 48 32.26 6.35 -54.68
N ASN A 49 31.97 7.61 -54.33
CA ASN A 49 31.90 8.86 -55.14
C ASN A 49 30.74 9.08 -56.15
N GLY A 50 30.23 10.31 -56.37
CA GLY A 50 30.48 11.60 -55.69
C GLY A 50 29.81 12.83 -56.35
N HIS A 51 29.92 14.02 -55.71
CA HIS A 51 29.74 15.43 -56.18
C HIS A 51 28.45 15.84 -56.96
N GLN A 52 27.78 16.99 -56.71
CA GLN A 52 28.23 18.39 -56.51
C GLN A 52 27.23 19.14 -55.57
N ASN A 53 27.61 20.09 -54.67
CA ASN A 53 28.12 21.47 -54.87
C ASN A 53 27.13 22.40 -55.61
N ARG A 54 26.73 23.61 -55.18
CA ARG A 54 27.20 24.64 -54.19
C ARG A 54 25.97 25.41 -53.62
N SER A 55 25.87 25.84 -52.35
CA SER A 55 26.63 26.88 -51.58
C SER A 55 26.50 28.31 -52.14
N ALA A 56 26.71 29.43 -51.43
CA ALA A 56 27.19 29.75 -50.06
C ALA A 56 26.80 31.24 -49.78
N THR A 57 26.88 31.89 -48.61
CA THR A 57 26.99 31.60 -47.14
C THR A 57 26.60 32.92 -46.42
N PHE A 58 26.52 33.05 -45.08
CA PHE A 58 27.61 33.52 -44.17
C PHE A 58 26.98 33.74 -42.77
N THR A 59 27.61 33.52 -41.60
CA THR A 59 29.01 33.24 -41.17
C THR A 59 28.93 32.45 -39.83
N GLN A 60 29.52 31.26 -39.63
CA GLN A 60 30.91 30.93 -39.20
C GLN A 60 31.42 31.67 -37.95
N ALA A 61 31.72 31.04 -36.79
CA ALA A 61 32.62 29.91 -36.43
C ALA A 61 34.03 30.37 -35.90
N PRO A 62 34.74 29.57 -35.06
CA PRO A 62 35.86 30.03 -34.20
C PRO A 62 37.26 29.44 -34.54
N GLN A 63 38.34 29.92 -33.87
CA GLN A 63 39.49 29.17 -33.27
C GLN A 63 40.77 30.02 -33.09
N HIS A 64 41.47 29.93 -31.93
CA HIS A 64 42.84 29.35 -31.79
C HIS A 64 43.57 29.65 -30.44
N GLN A 65 43.94 28.58 -29.72
CA GLN A 65 45.26 28.22 -29.14
C GLN A 65 46.44 29.25 -29.24
N LYS A 66 47.43 29.36 -28.31
CA LYS A 66 48.05 28.44 -27.32
C LYS A 66 48.68 29.21 -26.13
N LEU A 67 48.94 28.53 -24.99
CA LEU A 67 50.25 28.46 -24.31
C LEU A 67 50.29 27.27 -23.31
N LYS A 68 51.47 26.95 -22.76
CA LYS A 68 51.91 25.57 -22.41
C LYS A 68 51.69 25.09 -20.96
N GLU A 69 51.79 23.76 -20.81
CA GLU A 69 51.83 22.97 -19.58
C GLU A 69 52.90 23.41 -18.56
N LYS A 70 52.57 23.28 -17.26
CA LYS A 70 53.39 22.54 -16.28
C LYS A 70 52.62 22.20 -15.00
N ASP A 71 52.97 21.03 -14.45
CA ASP A 71 52.85 20.60 -13.05
C ASP A 71 51.44 20.40 -12.42
N PHE A 72 50.90 19.20 -12.66
CA PHE A 72 49.93 18.52 -11.79
C PHE A 72 50.37 17.04 -11.61
N PRO A 73 50.61 16.54 -10.39
CA PRO A 73 50.65 15.12 -10.12
C PRO A 73 49.49 14.65 -9.23
N LYS A 74 48.89 13.53 -9.64
CA LYS A 74 47.92 12.75 -8.86
C LYS A 74 48.61 12.09 -7.66
N ALA A 75 47.94 12.03 -6.52
CA ALA A 75 48.03 10.89 -5.60
C ALA A 75 46.78 10.84 -4.69
N LEU A 76 45.85 9.93 -5.00
CA LEU A 76 44.77 9.54 -4.09
C LEU A 76 44.59 8.02 -4.26
N ALA A 77 45.49 7.28 -3.62
CA ALA A 77 45.43 5.84 -3.42
C ALA A 77 46.40 5.45 -2.28
N ASP A 78 45.90 4.59 -1.40
CA ASP A 78 46.56 3.86 -0.30
C ASP A 78 46.57 4.53 1.09
N GLY A 79 46.34 3.72 2.13
CA GLY A 79 46.59 4.14 3.53
C GLY A 79 45.45 3.97 4.54
N ASN A 80 44.92 2.75 4.63
CA ASN A 80 44.04 2.19 5.66
C ASN A 80 44.39 2.51 7.14
N SER A 81 43.46 2.22 8.08
CA SER A 81 43.55 2.29 9.57
C SER A 81 43.50 3.68 10.24
N GLY A 82 43.00 3.85 11.47
CA GLY A 82 42.42 2.89 12.42
C GLY A 82 41.99 3.58 13.74
N LEU A 83 41.12 2.93 14.54
CA LEU A 83 40.54 3.50 15.76
C LEU A 83 41.48 3.43 16.99
N ALA A 84 41.36 4.45 17.84
CA ALA A 84 41.31 4.41 19.31
C ALA A 84 42.56 4.12 20.20
N CYS A 85 42.47 4.77 21.37
CA CYS A 85 42.99 4.41 22.71
C CYS A 85 44.49 4.45 23.08
N THR A 86 44.74 5.31 24.07
CA THR A 86 45.64 5.12 25.23
C THR A 86 47.15 4.95 25.00
N THR A 87 47.92 5.92 25.52
CA THR A 87 48.92 5.62 26.57
C THR A 87 49.26 6.87 27.39
N ARG A 88 49.69 6.66 28.64
CA ARG A 88 49.95 7.68 29.68
C ARG A 88 51.40 8.25 29.56
N PRO A 89 51.81 9.25 30.37
CA PRO A 89 52.78 10.27 29.96
C PRO A 89 54.23 9.93 30.26
N LYS A 90 55.16 10.70 29.66
CA LYS A 90 56.51 10.90 30.19
C LYS A 90 56.66 12.33 30.75
N LYS A 91 57.01 12.42 32.03
CA LYS A 91 57.41 13.64 32.71
C LYS A 91 58.74 14.16 32.14
N THR A 92 58.85 15.47 31.96
CA THR A 92 60.13 16.18 32.11
C THR A 92 59.89 17.48 32.88
N LYS A 93 60.46 17.47 34.10
CA LYS A 93 60.73 18.49 35.13
C LYS A 93 60.28 19.95 34.98
N GLU A 94 59.93 20.50 36.14
CA GLU A 94 59.79 21.93 36.42
C GLU A 94 61.07 22.74 36.13
N SER A 95 60.87 24.01 35.77
CA SER A 95 61.67 25.15 36.23
C SER A 95 60.70 26.33 36.45
N GLU A 96 60.88 27.05 37.56
CA GLU A 96 59.95 28.04 38.08
C GLU A 96 60.01 29.42 37.39
N GLU A 97 59.03 30.26 37.72
CA GLU A 97 59.01 31.74 37.62
C GLU A 97 59.18 32.41 36.23
N ASP A 98 58.07 32.91 35.69
CA ASP A 98 57.85 34.37 35.70
C ASP A 98 56.37 34.74 35.47
N GLU A 99 55.86 35.69 36.25
CA GLU A 99 54.45 36.10 36.24
C GLU A 99 54.19 37.16 35.15
N ALA A 100 53.82 36.72 33.95
CA ALA A 100 53.44 37.60 32.85
C ALA A 100 52.04 37.29 32.31
N THR A 101 51.09 38.20 32.53
CA THR A 101 49.75 38.19 31.93
C THR A 101 49.80 37.97 30.41
N PRO A 102 49.06 36.98 29.85
CA PRO A 102 49.00 36.79 28.41
C PRO A 102 48.34 37.99 27.72
N GLN A 103 49.06 38.65 26.81
CA GLN A 103 48.44 39.62 25.90
C GLN A 103 47.45 38.87 24.98
N PRO A 104 46.24 39.41 24.73
CA PRO A 104 45.27 38.77 23.85
C PRO A 104 45.75 38.81 22.39
N THR A 105 46.02 37.64 21.83
CA THR A 105 46.47 37.49 20.45
C THR A 105 45.32 37.68 19.44
N LYS A 106 45.36 38.78 18.68
CA LYS A 106 44.94 38.86 17.26
C LYS A 106 43.51 38.47 16.83
N GLU A 107 42.51 38.42 17.72
CA GLU A 107 41.08 38.44 17.27
C GLU A 107 40.48 39.85 17.13
N VAL A 108 41.15 40.87 17.67
CA VAL A 108 40.63 42.25 17.72
C VAL A 108 40.53 42.91 16.33
N SER A 109 41.41 42.54 15.37
CA SER A 109 41.49 43.21 14.06
C SER A 109 40.28 42.98 13.15
N GLY A 110 39.55 41.87 13.31
CA GLY A 110 38.34 41.61 12.53
C GLY A 110 37.17 42.50 12.95
N LEU A 111 36.98 42.67 14.26
CA LEU A 111 35.92 43.50 14.82
C LEU A 111 36.22 45.00 14.63
N GLU A 112 37.48 45.41 14.77
CA GLU A 112 37.90 46.78 14.50
C GLU A 112 37.78 47.15 13.02
N ALA A 113 38.20 46.27 12.09
CA ALA A 113 38.00 46.50 10.66
C ALA A 113 36.51 46.54 10.27
N ALA A 114 35.65 45.73 10.90
CA ALA A 114 34.20 45.80 10.71
C ALA A 114 33.61 47.12 11.26
N ARG A 115 34.12 47.61 12.39
CA ARG A 115 33.69 48.86 13.04
C ARG A 115 34.14 50.10 12.26
N GLU A 116 35.37 50.11 11.77
CA GLU A 116 35.93 51.18 10.92
C GLU A 116 35.18 51.27 9.58
N LYS A 117 34.86 50.12 8.94
CA LYS A 117 33.96 50.05 7.78
C LYS A 117 32.53 50.49 8.11
N PHE A 118 32.00 50.16 9.31
CA PHE A 118 30.69 50.62 9.74
C PHE A 118 30.63 52.14 9.92
N ASP A 119 31.71 52.78 10.39
CA ASP A 119 31.80 54.24 10.45
C ASP A 119 31.97 54.89 9.06
N GLN A 120 32.60 54.22 8.09
CA GLN A 120 32.56 54.68 6.68
C GLN A 120 31.11 54.71 6.13
N SER A 121 30.25 53.75 6.48
CA SER A 121 28.81 53.81 6.15
C SER A 121 28.09 55.02 6.76
N ARG A 122 28.65 55.62 7.82
CA ARG A 122 28.09 56.81 8.48
C ARG A 122 28.20 58.07 7.64
N ALA A 123 29.22 58.18 6.77
CA ALA A 123 29.29 59.26 5.79
C ALA A 123 28.13 59.19 4.77
N TYR A 124 27.76 57.98 4.35
CA TYR A 124 26.64 57.74 3.43
C TYR A 124 25.26 58.13 4.02
N ARG A 125 25.12 58.13 5.35
CA ARG A 125 23.88 58.55 6.02
C ARG A 125 23.57 60.05 5.85
N LEU A 126 24.57 60.91 5.56
CA LEU A 126 24.32 62.33 5.23
C LEU A 126 23.79 62.52 3.81
N GLU A 127 24.25 61.73 2.83
CA GLU A 127 23.70 61.68 1.47
C GLU A 127 22.23 61.22 1.50
N VAL A 128 21.92 60.14 2.23
CA VAL A 128 20.54 59.65 2.37
C VAL A 128 19.63 60.65 3.07
N PHE A 129 20.14 61.48 4.00
CA PHE A 129 19.35 62.55 4.61
C PHE A 129 19.03 63.69 3.63
N ARG A 130 19.97 64.04 2.74
CA ARG A 130 19.72 64.96 1.61
C ARG A 130 18.69 64.39 0.64
N ILE A 131 18.78 63.10 0.32
CA ILE A 131 17.79 62.42 -0.54
C ILE A 131 16.41 62.40 0.14
N LYS A 132 16.29 62.09 1.44
CA LYS A 132 15.01 62.17 2.16
C LYS A 132 14.42 63.59 2.15
N ALA A 133 15.24 64.64 2.30
CA ALA A 133 14.77 66.02 2.16
C ALA A 133 14.26 66.33 0.74
N VAL A 134 14.98 65.89 -0.31
CA VAL A 134 14.57 66.08 -1.72
C VAL A 134 13.29 65.29 -2.05
N THR A 135 13.15 64.05 -1.58
CA THR A 135 11.95 63.24 -1.82
C THR A 135 10.72 63.77 -1.08
N ILE A 136 10.88 64.28 0.15
CA ILE A 136 9.78 64.94 0.88
C ILE A 136 9.39 66.27 0.21
N LEU A 137 10.36 67.05 -0.28
CA LEU A 137 10.09 68.23 -1.11
C LEU A 137 9.34 67.87 -2.39
N LEU A 138 9.74 66.81 -3.11
CA LEU A 138 9.07 66.35 -4.34
C LEU A 138 7.65 65.82 -4.10
N LEU A 139 7.42 65.09 -2.99
CA LEU A 139 6.09 64.62 -2.59
C LEU A 139 5.19 65.78 -2.16
N GLY A 140 5.74 66.82 -1.52
CA GLY A 140 5.02 68.08 -1.27
C GLY A 140 4.76 68.92 -2.53
N TYR A 141 5.58 68.76 -3.57
CA TYR A 141 5.44 69.46 -4.85
C TYR A 141 4.46 68.79 -5.82
N LEU A 142 4.15 67.50 -5.61
CA LEU A 142 3.21 66.73 -6.44
C LEU A 142 1.78 67.30 -6.47
N PRO A 143 1.16 67.69 -5.33
CA PRO A 143 -0.12 68.40 -5.32
C PRO A 143 -0.05 69.77 -6.03
N TYR A 144 1.04 70.52 -5.80
CA TYR A 144 1.25 71.84 -6.40
C TYR A 144 1.35 71.75 -7.94
N MET A 145 2.08 70.75 -8.45
CA MET A 145 2.20 70.42 -9.87
C MET A 145 0.88 70.01 -10.53
N TRP A 146 -0.05 69.41 -9.78
CA TRP A 146 -1.39 69.11 -10.28
C TRP A 146 -2.20 70.42 -10.43
N THR A 147 -2.18 71.29 -9.42
CA THR A 147 -2.96 72.54 -9.44
C THR A 147 -2.44 73.60 -10.42
N VAL A 148 -1.12 73.70 -10.63
CA VAL A 148 -0.52 74.76 -11.48
C VAL A 148 -0.60 74.42 -12.97
N SER A 149 -0.67 73.14 -13.36
CA SER A 149 -0.81 72.74 -14.77
C SER A 149 -2.23 72.93 -15.37
N GLY A 150 -3.21 73.38 -14.59
CA GLY A 150 -4.55 73.70 -15.11
C GLY A 150 -4.64 74.97 -15.98
N SER A 151 -3.58 75.79 -16.04
CA SER A 151 -3.62 77.14 -16.63
C SER A 151 -2.46 77.51 -17.58
N ALA A 152 -1.53 76.60 -17.85
CA ALA A 152 -0.44 76.83 -18.80
C ALA A 152 -0.13 75.57 -19.62
N GLY A 153 -0.32 75.66 -20.95
CA GLY A 153 -0.11 74.54 -21.87
C GLY A 153 1.34 74.05 -21.87
N LEU A 154 1.55 72.79 -21.53
CA LEU A 154 2.85 72.13 -21.50
C LEU A 154 2.81 70.81 -22.28
N ASN A 155 3.91 70.51 -22.97
CA ASN A 155 3.99 69.45 -23.98
C ASN A 155 3.78 68.04 -23.41
N ALA A 156 3.21 67.15 -24.23
CA ALA A 156 2.93 65.74 -23.93
C ALA A 156 4.16 64.94 -23.43
N SER A 157 5.38 65.40 -23.71
CA SER A 157 6.62 64.84 -23.16
C SER A 157 6.62 64.79 -21.63
N ASN A 158 6.09 65.82 -20.97
CA ASN A 158 6.14 65.93 -19.50
C ASN A 158 5.15 64.98 -18.81
N GLU A 159 4.00 64.71 -19.44
CA GLU A 159 3.05 63.69 -18.97
C GLU A 159 3.62 62.27 -19.13
N ILE A 160 4.31 61.99 -20.24
CA ILE A 160 5.01 60.70 -20.43
C ILE A 160 6.07 60.51 -19.33
N TYR A 161 6.88 61.51 -19.02
CA TYR A 161 7.86 61.43 -17.91
C TYR A 161 7.21 61.21 -16.54
N ARG A 162 6.05 61.82 -16.26
CA ARG A 162 5.28 61.61 -15.03
C ARG A 162 4.75 60.18 -14.92
N VAL A 163 4.14 59.66 -15.98
CA VAL A 163 3.64 58.27 -16.05
C VAL A 163 4.78 57.26 -15.91
N ILE A 164 5.92 57.47 -16.56
CA ILE A 164 7.10 56.59 -16.44
C ILE A 164 7.60 56.53 -14.99
N HIS A 165 7.71 57.66 -14.29
CA HIS A 165 8.20 57.66 -12.89
C HIS A 165 7.24 56.95 -11.93
N VAL A 166 5.93 57.20 -12.04
CA VAL A 166 4.92 56.51 -11.21
C VAL A 166 4.86 55.02 -11.54
N HIS A 167 4.96 54.64 -12.81
CA HIS A 167 4.97 53.24 -13.23
C HIS A 167 6.23 52.51 -12.76
N THR A 168 7.41 53.12 -12.85
CA THR A 168 8.67 52.57 -12.33
C THR A 168 8.63 52.39 -10.81
N LEU A 169 8.02 53.35 -10.10
CA LEU A 169 7.81 53.29 -8.64
C LEU A 169 6.98 52.07 -8.23
N MET A 170 5.87 51.80 -8.92
CA MET A 170 5.06 50.62 -8.64
C MET A 170 5.70 49.33 -9.15
N HIS A 171 6.35 49.34 -10.31
CA HIS A 171 6.93 48.15 -10.91
C HIS A 171 8.06 47.57 -10.07
N ASN A 172 9.00 48.39 -9.58
CA ASN A 172 10.10 47.91 -8.74
C ASN A 172 9.59 47.23 -7.46
N THR A 173 8.65 47.88 -6.75
CA THR A 173 8.06 47.33 -5.51
C THR A 173 7.31 46.01 -5.75
N ILE A 174 6.62 45.87 -6.88
CA ILE A 174 5.87 44.65 -7.24
C ILE A 174 6.83 43.53 -7.70
N ALA A 175 7.92 43.88 -8.38
CA ALA A 175 8.90 42.92 -8.89
C ALA A 175 9.86 42.38 -7.81
N THR A 176 10.29 43.19 -6.84
CA THR A 176 11.24 42.78 -5.78
C THR A 176 10.66 41.75 -4.82
N LEU A 177 9.35 41.81 -4.52
CA LEU A 177 8.66 40.89 -3.60
C LEU A 177 8.77 39.40 -4.03
N PRO A 178 8.50 39.00 -5.29
CA PRO A 178 8.82 37.66 -5.79
C PRO A 178 10.28 37.23 -5.62
N PHE A 179 11.25 38.09 -5.94
CA PHE A 179 12.68 37.76 -5.82
C PHE A 179 13.08 37.55 -4.37
N SER A 180 12.67 38.45 -3.47
CA SER A 180 12.90 38.30 -2.03
C SER A 180 12.29 37.01 -1.48
N ARG A 181 11.07 36.66 -1.90
CA ARG A 181 10.44 35.39 -1.52
C ARG A 181 11.19 34.16 -2.05
N ASN A 182 11.81 34.26 -3.22
CA ASN A 182 12.59 33.16 -3.80
C ASN A 182 13.96 33.00 -3.13
N GLU A 183 14.62 34.10 -2.71
CA GLU A 183 15.83 34.03 -1.87
C GLU A 183 15.56 33.32 -0.54
N PHE A 184 14.51 33.71 0.19
CA PHE A 184 14.15 33.02 1.44
C PHE A 184 13.81 31.54 1.23
N ARG A 185 13.31 31.14 0.06
CA ARG A 185 13.08 29.74 -0.30
C ARG A 185 14.37 28.99 -0.61
N ALA A 186 15.32 29.63 -1.29
CA ALA A 186 16.64 29.05 -1.57
C ALA A 186 17.45 28.87 -0.27
N ASP A 187 17.44 29.89 0.60
CA ASP A 187 18.05 29.86 1.93
C ASP A 187 17.45 28.75 2.79
N ALA A 188 16.11 28.65 2.81
CA ALA A 188 15.39 27.60 3.50
C ALA A 188 15.77 26.20 3.01
N PHE A 189 15.81 25.99 1.69
CA PHE A 189 16.18 24.72 1.07
C PHE A 189 17.64 24.32 1.40
N ALA A 190 18.57 25.28 1.37
CA ALA A 190 19.95 25.03 1.77
C ALA A 190 20.11 24.72 3.28
N ALA A 191 19.32 25.38 4.13
CA ALA A 191 19.27 25.08 5.56
C ALA A 191 18.69 23.68 5.84
N ASP A 192 17.62 23.28 5.14
CA ASP A 192 16.98 21.96 5.26
C ASP A 192 17.93 20.81 4.83
N LEU A 193 18.86 21.09 3.91
CA LEU A 193 19.93 20.18 3.49
C LEU A 193 21.12 20.13 4.47
N GLY A 194 21.05 20.81 5.62
CA GLY A 194 22.11 20.81 6.64
C GLY A 194 23.23 21.83 6.39
N TYR A 195 23.11 22.72 5.40
CA TYR A 195 24.14 23.73 5.10
C TYR A 195 23.93 25.06 5.83
N ALA A 196 23.05 25.14 6.84
CA ALA A 196 22.70 26.38 7.54
C ALA A 196 23.94 27.19 8.01
N GLN A 197 24.86 26.59 8.76
CA GLN A 197 26.09 27.26 9.22
C GLN A 197 27.01 27.73 8.08
N ALA A 198 27.14 26.92 7.02
CA ALA A 198 27.96 27.28 5.86
C ALA A 198 27.34 28.45 5.08
N LEU A 199 26.02 28.48 4.97
CA LEU A 199 25.26 29.57 4.34
C LEU A 199 25.33 30.86 5.15
N LEU A 200 25.12 30.81 6.48
CA LEU A 200 25.26 31.96 7.38
C LEU A 200 26.65 32.59 7.24
N SER A 201 27.71 31.77 7.27
CA SER A 201 29.09 32.21 7.09
C SER A 201 29.35 32.83 5.70
N GLY A 202 28.87 32.17 4.63
CA GLY A 202 29.00 32.65 3.26
C GLY A 202 28.31 33.99 3.02
N LEU A 203 27.07 34.15 3.49
CA LEU A 203 26.30 35.39 3.37
C LEU A 203 26.99 36.55 4.12
N CYS A 204 27.44 36.34 5.35
CA CYS A 204 28.19 37.34 6.10
C CYS A 204 29.48 37.76 5.37
N LYS A 205 30.22 36.80 4.80
CA LYS A 205 31.46 37.09 4.08
C LYS A 205 31.22 37.96 2.84
N VAL A 206 30.24 37.61 2.00
CA VAL A 206 29.89 38.37 0.78
C VAL A 206 29.53 39.81 1.12
N TYR A 207 28.70 40.03 2.16
CA TYR A 207 28.31 41.38 2.59
C TYR A 207 29.50 42.22 3.12
N ILE A 208 30.44 41.59 3.84
CA ILE A 208 31.66 42.26 4.35
C ILE A 208 32.64 42.62 3.23
N GLU A 209 32.73 41.77 2.20
CA GLU A 209 33.59 41.99 1.02
C GLU A 209 33.02 43.06 0.08
N ASN A 210 31.70 43.09 -0.12
CA ASN A 210 31.00 44.07 -0.95
C ASN A 210 30.78 45.45 -0.31
N LEU A 211 31.04 45.60 1.01
CA LEU A 211 30.69 46.80 1.80
C LEU A 211 29.18 47.12 1.81
N ASP A 212 28.34 46.07 1.73
CA ASP A 212 26.89 46.21 1.70
C ASP A 212 26.32 46.74 3.03
N ASN A 213 25.23 47.51 2.97
CA ASN A 213 24.60 48.07 4.16
C ASN A 213 23.96 46.96 5.01
N MET A 214 24.53 46.71 6.19
CA MET A 214 24.09 45.66 7.12
C MET A 214 22.77 45.96 7.83
N ASN A 215 22.31 47.22 7.84
CA ASN A 215 21.03 47.61 8.46
C ASN A 215 20.33 48.72 7.63
N PRO A 216 19.77 48.37 6.46
CA PRO A 216 19.04 49.32 5.63
C PRO A 216 17.67 49.67 6.23
N ASP A 217 17.22 50.89 5.98
CA ASP A 217 15.86 51.33 6.28
C ASP A 217 14.85 50.42 5.53
N LYS A 218 13.85 49.88 6.24
CA LYS A 218 12.92 48.88 5.70
C LYS A 218 12.15 49.36 4.47
N LEU A 219 11.82 50.65 4.39
CA LEU A 219 11.18 51.25 3.21
C LEU A 219 12.16 51.36 2.04
N TYR A 220 13.44 51.61 2.32
CA TYR A 220 14.49 51.70 1.31
C TYR A 220 14.85 50.32 0.74
N SER A 221 15.05 49.30 1.59
CA SER A 221 15.37 47.94 1.13
C SER A 221 14.23 47.32 0.33
N THR A 222 12.99 47.43 0.79
CA THR A 222 11.80 46.89 0.08
C THR A 222 11.67 47.44 -1.34
N TYR A 223 12.12 48.67 -1.57
CA TYR A 223 12.00 49.35 -2.87
C TYR A 223 13.24 49.19 -3.77
N TYR A 224 14.46 49.29 -3.21
CA TYR A 224 15.70 49.34 -3.99
C TYR A 224 16.47 48.01 -4.05
N TYR A 225 16.24 47.05 -3.15
CA TYR A 225 17.06 45.83 -3.09
C TYR A 225 16.40 44.70 -3.87
N THR A 226 17.19 44.00 -4.69
CA THR A 226 16.75 42.80 -5.41
C THR A 226 16.70 41.56 -4.52
N HIS A 227 17.36 41.59 -3.36
CA HIS A 227 17.43 40.51 -2.37
C HIS A 227 17.08 41.06 -0.97
N PRO A 228 16.59 40.22 -0.03
CA PRO A 228 16.29 40.67 1.32
C PRO A 228 17.58 41.09 2.07
N PRO A 229 17.50 42.04 3.02
CA PRO A 229 18.65 42.42 3.84
C PRO A 229 19.27 41.23 4.57
N LEU A 230 20.61 41.22 4.71
CA LEU A 230 21.35 40.16 5.40
C LEU A 230 20.71 39.77 6.74
N LEU A 231 20.40 40.74 7.60
CA LEU A 231 19.85 40.48 8.93
C LEU A 231 18.52 39.72 8.89
N GLU A 232 17.66 39.98 7.90
CA GLU A 232 16.40 39.24 7.73
C GLU A 232 16.66 37.79 7.27
N ARG A 233 17.65 37.58 6.38
CA ARG A 233 18.07 36.24 5.92
C ARG A 233 18.72 35.43 7.05
N LEU A 234 19.67 36.01 7.77
CA LEU A 234 20.34 35.36 8.91
C LEU A 234 19.30 34.92 9.96
N ASN A 235 18.40 35.82 10.37
CA ASN A 235 17.33 35.50 11.32
C ASN A 235 16.42 34.37 10.80
N ALA A 236 16.04 34.40 9.52
CA ALA A 236 15.20 33.36 8.93
C ALA A 236 15.91 31.98 8.87
N ILE A 237 17.21 31.95 8.56
CA ILE A 237 18.01 30.72 8.53
C ILE A 237 18.21 30.17 9.95
N THR A 238 18.59 31.01 10.92
CA THR A 238 18.80 30.60 12.32
C THR A 238 17.51 30.11 12.99
N GLU A 239 16.37 30.78 12.76
CA GLU A 239 15.08 30.30 13.27
C GLU A 239 14.60 29.00 12.58
N ARG A 240 15.05 28.74 11.35
CA ARG A 240 14.78 27.47 10.67
C ARG A 240 15.67 26.36 11.22
N GLU A 241 16.98 26.60 11.34
CA GLU A 241 17.95 25.67 11.92
C GLU A 241 17.56 25.21 13.34
N LYS A 242 17.06 26.12 14.19
CA LYS A 242 16.50 25.77 15.51
C LYS A 242 15.33 24.79 15.42
N LYS A 243 14.49 24.89 14.39
CA LYS A 243 13.35 23.98 14.17
C LYS A 243 13.79 22.64 13.58
N THR A 244 14.77 22.63 12.67
CA THR A 244 15.29 21.38 12.09
C THR A 244 16.11 20.56 13.09
N ASN A 245 16.82 21.22 14.02
CA ASN A 245 17.60 20.57 15.08
C ASN A 245 16.83 20.28 16.38
N ALA A 246 15.52 20.55 16.42
CA ALA A 246 14.67 20.25 17.56
C ALA A 246 14.36 18.74 17.66
N SER A 247 15.34 17.96 18.14
CA SER A 247 15.12 16.57 18.53
C SER A 247 13.98 16.46 19.56
N TYR A 248 13.12 15.46 19.37
CA TYR A 248 11.89 15.22 20.14
C TYR A 248 12.09 14.99 21.66
N TYR A 249 13.34 14.98 22.14
CA TYR A 249 13.71 14.80 23.54
C TYR A 249 14.63 15.93 24.02
N THR A 250 14.03 17.06 24.38
CA THR A 250 14.60 18.03 25.35
C THR A 250 13.51 18.46 26.32
N GLU A 251 13.84 18.55 27.61
CA GLU A 251 12.85 18.84 28.66
C GLU A 251 12.38 20.31 28.67
N ALA A 252 11.29 20.54 29.40
CA ALA A 252 10.65 21.84 29.66
C ALA A 252 9.82 22.47 28.50
N GLY A 253 8.69 21.84 28.15
CA GLY A 253 7.54 22.55 27.56
C GLY A 253 6.78 21.77 26.49
N TRP A 254 5.70 21.08 26.88
CA TRP A 254 4.76 20.48 25.93
C TRP A 254 3.91 21.58 25.26
N THR A 255 4.22 21.93 24.01
CA THR A 255 3.30 22.66 23.13
C THR A 255 3.26 22.03 21.74
N PRO A 256 2.16 21.36 21.33
CA PRO A 256 2.08 20.71 20.03
C PRO A 256 1.89 21.74 18.91
N GLY A 257 2.88 21.85 18.01
CA GLY A 257 2.81 22.66 16.79
C GLY A 257 2.30 21.92 15.55
N SER A 258 1.98 20.64 15.67
CA SER A 258 1.53 19.72 14.62
C SER A 258 0.59 18.69 15.24
N PRO A 259 -0.38 18.09 14.51
CA PRO A 259 -1.03 16.87 14.98
C PRO A 259 0.05 15.82 15.28
N GLY A 260 -0.02 15.24 16.48
CA GLY A 260 0.90 14.18 16.89
C GLY A 260 0.51 12.89 16.20
N TYR A 261 1.01 12.66 14.97
CA TYR A 261 0.70 11.45 14.20
C TYR A 261 0.95 10.18 15.02
N PHE A 262 2.05 10.14 15.77
CA PHE A 262 2.38 9.04 16.67
C PHE A 262 1.30 8.78 17.74
N GLN A 263 0.88 9.83 18.46
CA GLN A 263 -0.17 9.72 19.48
C GLN A 263 -1.52 9.36 18.86
N ALA A 264 -1.87 9.95 17.71
CA ALA A 264 -3.10 9.66 17.00
C ALA A 264 -3.15 8.20 16.55
N THR A 265 -2.05 7.66 16.02
CA THR A 265 -1.91 6.25 15.67
C THR A 265 -2.04 5.34 16.87
N LEU A 266 -1.30 5.59 17.96
CA LEU A 266 -1.40 4.77 19.18
C LEU A 266 -2.83 4.76 19.75
N VAL A 267 -3.50 5.92 19.78
CA VAL A 267 -4.90 6.03 20.20
C VAL A 267 -5.82 5.27 19.24
N PHE A 268 -5.63 5.41 17.92
CA PHE A 268 -6.44 4.75 16.91
C PHE A 268 -6.33 3.22 16.97
N ILE A 269 -5.12 2.65 16.94
CA ILE A 269 -4.93 1.19 17.03
C ILE A 269 -5.47 0.63 18.35
N THR A 270 -5.36 1.40 19.45
CA THR A 270 -5.93 0.99 20.75
C THR A 270 -7.46 0.99 20.73
N ILE A 271 -8.09 2.00 20.13
CA ILE A 271 -9.55 2.07 19.98
C ILE A 271 -10.05 0.94 19.09
N VAL A 272 -9.39 0.68 17.96
CA VAL A 272 -9.68 -0.45 17.07
C VAL A 272 -9.57 -1.75 17.85
N TYR A 273 -8.43 -2.03 18.48
CA TYR A 273 -8.23 -3.27 19.25
C TYR A 273 -9.31 -3.48 20.33
N LEU A 274 -9.69 -2.43 21.07
CA LEU A 274 -10.76 -2.51 22.07
C LEU A 274 -12.14 -2.75 21.45
N PHE A 275 -12.40 -2.21 20.26
CA PHE A 275 -13.64 -2.43 19.51
C PHE A 275 -13.73 -3.87 18.97
N GLU A 276 -12.70 -4.35 18.27
CA GLU A 276 -12.61 -5.72 17.77
C GLU A 276 -12.71 -6.73 18.93
N THR A 277 -11.93 -6.53 20.00
CA THR A 277 -11.99 -7.36 21.22
C THR A 277 -13.38 -7.37 21.86
N TYR A 278 -14.13 -6.26 21.78
CA TYR A 278 -15.51 -6.22 22.25
C TYR A 278 -16.45 -7.04 21.35
N LEU A 279 -16.26 -7.02 20.03
CA LEU A 279 -17.01 -7.89 19.10
C LEU A 279 -16.69 -9.37 19.35
N ASP A 280 -15.41 -9.73 19.46
CA ASP A 280 -14.96 -11.07 19.82
C ASP A 280 -15.55 -11.52 21.16
N TYR A 281 -15.53 -10.66 22.18
CA TYR A 281 -16.12 -10.96 23.49
C TYR A 281 -17.61 -11.29 23.37
N ARG A 282 -18.38 -10.51 22.61
CA ARG A 282 -19.81 -10.81 22.36
C ARG A 282 -19.98 -12.17 21.70
N GLN A 283 -19.19 -12.46 20.66
CA GLN A 283 -19.25 -13.74 19.96
C GLN A 283 -18.86 -14.90 20.87
N HIS A 284 -17.84 -14.73 21.72
CA HIS A 284 -17.39 -15.72 22.68
C HIS A 284 -18.42 -15.99 23.79
N GLN A 285 -19.16 -14.98 24.25
CA GLN A 285 -20.29 -15.19 25.15
C GLN A 285 -21.46 -15.89 24.45
N LYS A 286 -21.72 -15.54 23.18
CA LYS A 286 -22.75 -16.20 22.36
C LYS A 286 -22.45 -17.68 22.15
N LEU A 287 -21.17 -18.03 21.96
CA LEU A 287 -20.65 -19.40 21.91
C LEU A 287 -20.70 -20.15 23.26
N LYS A 288 -21.18 -19.55 24.36
CA LYS A 288 -21.45 -20.27 25.62
C LYS A 288 -22.90 -20.71 25.76
N GLU A 289 -23.79 -20.24 24.87
CA GLU A 289 -25.19 -20.67 24.85
C GLU A 289 -25.29 -22.14 24.40
N LYS A 290 -25.74 -23.02 25.30
CA LYS A 290 -26.02 -24.44 25.00
C LYS A 290 -27.39 -24.68 24.36
N ALA A 291 -28.25 -23.66 24.31
CA ALA A 291 -29.57 -23.78 23.70
C ALA A 291 -29.46 -23.73 22.16
N PHE A 292 -29.98 -24.76 21.48
CA PHE A 292 -30.05 -24.75 20.02
C PHE A 292 -30.97 -23.63 19.51
N PRO A 293 -30.58 -22.81 18.51
CA PRO A 293 -31.38 -21.68 18.08
C PRO A 293 -32.70 -22.11 17.43
N ALA A 294 -33.84 -21.70 18.02
CA ALA A 294 -35.16 -21.99 17.47
C ALA A 294 -35.31 -21.50 16.01
N ALA A 295 -34.85 -20.29 15.70
CA ALA A 295 -34.88 -19.75 14.34
C ALA A 295 -34.07 -20.57 13.32
N LEU A 296 -33.02 -21.29 13.75
CA LEU A 296 -32.29 -22.22 12.88
C LEU A 296 -33.05 -23.55 12.75
N ALA A 297 -33.68 -24.04 13.83
CA ALA A 297 -34.54 -25.22 13.77
C ALA A 297 -35.68 -25.02 12.77
N ASP A 298 -36.36 -23.87 12.82
CA ASP A 298 -37.44 -23.49 11.89
C ASP A 298 -36.92 -23.24 10.47
N ALA A 299 -35.66 -22.82 10.31
CA ALA A 299 -35.02 -22.67 9.01
C ALA A 299 -34.72 -24.03 8.36
N ILE A 300 -34.30 -25.03 9.14
CA ILE A 300 -33.92 -26.38 8.64
C ILE A 300 -35.11 -27.35 8.60
N SER A 301 -36.18 -27.12 9.38
CA SER A 301 -37.35 -28.01 9.42
C SER A 301 -37.96 -28.26 8.03
N GLY A 302 -38.08 -29.53 7.65
CA GLY A 302 -38.60 -29.94 6.33
C GLY A 302 -37.55 -30.05 5.21
N LEU A 303 -36.27 -29.83 5.50
CA LEU A 303 -35.16 -30.24 4.62
C LEU A 303 -34.89 -31.75 4.74
N GLY A 304 -34.12 -32.29 3.80
CA GLY A 304 -33.93 -33.73 3.59
C GLY A 304 -33.08 -34.46 4.64
N ALA A 305 -32.60 -35.64 4.25
CA ALA A 305 -31.69 -36.45 5.04
C ALA A 305 -30.23 -35.97 4.94
N TYR A 306 -29.46 -36.29 5.98
CA TYR A 306 -28.02 -36.17 6.09
C TYR A 306 -27.44 -37.58 6.22
N THR A 307 -26.36 -37.84 5.50
CA THR A 307 -25.60 -39.08 5.56
C THR A 307 -24.21 -38.73 6.09
N PRO A 308 -23.84 -39.16 7.31
CA PRO A 308 -22.51 -38.88 7.86
C PRO A 308 -21.40 -39.50 7.02
N GLN A 309 -20.24 -38.82 6.95
CA GLN A 309 -19.04 -39.35 6.30
C GLN A 309 -18.60 -40.66 6.98
N LYS A 310 -18.14 -41.65 6.20
CA LYS A 310 -17.37 -42.78 6.75
C LYS A 310 -16.02 -42.27 7.24
N THR A 311 -15.84 -42.13 8.54
CA THR A 311 -14.52 -41.81 9.11
C THR A 311 -13.56 -42.98 8.92
N THR A 312 -12.76 -42.95 7.85
CA THR A 312 -11.59 -43.82 7.71
C THR A 312 -10.51 -43.37 8.70
N LYS A 313 -10.58 -43.88 9.93
CA LYS A 313 -9.45 -43.80 10.87
C LYS A 313 -8.29 -44.61 10.31
N ASN A 314 -7.38 -43.96 9.61
CA ASN A 314 -6.03 -44.47 9.44
C ASN A 314 -5.27 -44.23 10.74
N GLY A 315 -5.25 -45.23 11.62
CA GLY A 315 -4.49 -45.22 12.87
C GLY A 315 -4.02 -46.64 13.15
N GLU A 316 -2.71 -46.82 13.18
CA GLU A 316 -2.05 -48.12 13.35
C GLU A 316 -2.35 -48.74 14.72
N ASP A 317 -2.50 -50.07 14.76
CA ASP A 317 -2.47 -50.83 16.00
C ASP A 317 -1.08 -50.69 16.66
N THR A 318 -0.95 -49.75 17.61
CA THR A 318 0.17 -49.75 18.55
C THR A 318 -0.11 -50.76 19.65
N ASN A 319 0.47 -51.96 19.49
CA ASN A 319 0.60 -52.93 20.56
C ASN A 319 1.47 -52.34 21.68
N ASP A 320 0.84 -51.88 22.76
CA ASP A 320 1.49 -51.77 24.07
C ASP A 320 0.87 -52.84 24.99
N GLU A 321 1.48 -54.04 24.97
CA GLU A 321 1.32 -54.99 26.06
C GLU A 321 2.07 -54.44 27.29
N HIS A 322 1.35 -54.02 28.32
CA HIS A 322 1.84 -54.22 29.68
C HIS A 322 0.71 -54.38 30.71
N ASP A 323 0.90 -55.40 31.53
CA ASP A 323 0.02 -55.96 32.53
C ASP A 323 -0.53 -54.93 33.54
N GLU A 324 -1.82 -55.07 33.89
CA GLU A 324 -2.17 -55.22 35.31
C GLU A 324 -3.45 -56.06 35.47
N ASP A 325 -3.40 -56.98 36.43
CA ASP A 325 -4.40 -58.02 36.72
C ASP A 325 -5.46 -57.48 37.70
N ASP A 326 -6.75 -57.60 37.35
CA ASP A 326 -7.82 -57.76 38.35
C ASP A 326 -9.11 -58.26 37.68
N GLY A 327 -9.52 -59.48 38.02
CA GLY A 327 -10.63 -60.17 37.33
C GLY A 327 -12.02 -59.95 37.95
N HIS A 328 -13.01 -59.68 37.11
CA HIS A 328 -14.36 -60.20 37.35
C HIS A 328 -15.13 -60.57 36.08
N THR A 329 -15.85 -61.68 36.17
CA THR A 329 -16.73 -62.23 35.13
C THR A 329 -18.02 -61.43 35.04
N ASP A 330 -18.56 -61.16 33.84
CA ASP A 330 -19.55 -62.07 33.24
C ASP A 330 -20.19 -61.59 31.91
N THR A 331 -20.54 -62.59 31.10
CA THR A 331 -21.58 -62.61 30.06
C THR A 331 -21.50 -61.75 28.77
N LYS A 332 -21.38 -62.52 27.68
CA LYS A 332 -22.12 -62.44 26.40
C LYS A 332 -21.68 -61.43 25.33
N ASN A 333 -21.13 -62.03 24.27
CA ASN A 333 -21.39 -61.70 22.87
C ASN A 333 -22.81 -61.14 22.66
N ASP A 334 -22.87 -59.94 22.07
CA ASP A 334 -23.83 -59.67 21.01
C ASP A 334 -23.01 -59.24 19.77
N GLU A 335 -23.45 -59.69 18.60
CA GLU A 335 -22.72 -59.54 17.35
C GLU A 335 -22.70 -58.06 16.94
N ALA A 336 -21.51 -57.47 16.83
CA ALA A 336 -21.32 -56.14 16.25
C ALA A 336 -21.54 -56.21 14.73
N ALA A 337 -22.81 -56.30 14.33
CA ALA A 337 -23.23 -56.20 12.95
C ALA A 337 -22.90 -54.81 12.39
N ASP A 338 -22.37 -54.81 11.17
CA ASP A 338 -22.03 -53.64 10.35
C ASP A 338 -23.32 -52.82 10.06
N ASP A 339 -23.64 -51.83 10.92
CA ASP A 339 -24.83 -50.98 10.78
C ASP A 339 -24.58 -49.94 9.66
N PRO A 340 -25.25 -50.04 8.50
CA PRO A 340 -25.02 -49.12 7.40
C PRO A 340 -25.40 -47.69 7.82
N ALA A 341 -24.54 -46.72 7.49
CA ALA A 341 -24.64 -45.31 7.89
C ALA A 341 -26.08 -44.78 7.80
N LYS A 342 -26.73 -44.71 8.96
CA LYS A 342 -28.17 -44.48 9.10
C LYS A 342 -28.50 -43.06 8.68
N GLU A 343 -29.37 -42.89 7.68
CA GLU A 343 -29.85 -41.56 7.27
C GLU A 343 -30.53 -40.86 8.46
N VAL A 344 -30.02 -39.69 8.83
CA VAL A 344 -30.57 -38.84 9.91
C VAL A 344 -31.21 -37.61 9.27
N SER A 345 -32.23 -37.00 9.89
CA SER A 345 -32.73 -35.70 9.40
C SER A 345 -31.62 -34.64 9.48
N LEU A 346 -31.52 -33.74 8.48
CA LEU A 346 -30.60 -32.59 8.54
C LEU A 346 -30.75 -31.78 9.83
N LEU A 347 -31.96 -31.66 10.39
CA LEU A 347 -32.19 -30.96 11.65
C LEU A 347 -31.51 -31.66 12.83
N ASP A 348 -31.64 -32.98 12.91
CA ASP A 348 -31.07 -33.76 14.02
C ASP A 348 -29.56 -33.92 13.86
N ALA A 349 -29.04 -34.06 12.63
CA ALA A 349 -27.61 -33.96 12.35
C ALA A 349 -27.02 -32.60 12.77
N THR A 350 -27.70 -31.49 12.44
CA THR A 350 -27.28 -30.13 12.86
C THR A 350 -27.32 -29.97 14.38
N ARG A 351 -28.29 -30.59 15.07
CA ARG A 351 -28.37 -30.59 16.54
C ARG A 351 -27.25 -31.41 17.17
N ASN A 352 -26.97 -32.60 16.66
CA ASN A 352 -25.92 -33.48 17.17
C ASN A 352 -24.55 -32.79 17.08
N LYS A 353 -24.27 -32.11 15.96
CA LYS A 353 -23.03 -31.36 15.71
C LYS A 353 -23.00 -29.95 16.32
N PHE A 354 -24.07 -29.49 16.99
CA PHE A 354 -24.12 -28.16 17.59
C PHE A 354 -23.13 -27.98 18.74
N ASP A 355 -22.96 -29.01 19.57
CA ASP A 355 -22.05 -28.97 20.72
C ASP A 355 -20.58 -28.99 20.28
N GLU A 356 -20.26 -29.75 19.23
CA GLU A 356 -18.93 -29.79 18.59
C GLU A 356 -18.59 -28.45 17.91
N SER A 357 -19.49 -27.92 17.08
CA SER A 357 -19.36 -26.60 16.44
C SER A 357 -19.12 -25.48 17.45
N ARG A 358 -19.83 -25.53 18.58
CA ARG A 358 -19.64 -24.59 19.68
C ARG A 358 -18.29 -24.77 20.37
N ALA A 359 -17.81 -26.00 20.57
CA ALA A 359 -16.50 -26.27 21.14
C ALA A 359 -15.36 -25.77 20.23
N TYR A 360 -15.43 -26.04 18.93
CA TYR A 360 -14.51 -25.52 17.92
C TYR A 360 -14.49 -23.98 17.94
N GLY A 361 -15.67 -23.34 17.86
CA GLY A 361 -15.77 -21.88 17.95
C GLY A 361 -15.21 -21.29 19.25
N LEU A 362 -15.36 -21.97 20.39
CA LEU A 362 -14.81 -21.54 21.67
C LEU A 362 -13.27 -21.63 21.71
N ASP A 363 -12.69 -22.71 21.19
CA ASP A 363 -11.23 -22.88 21.11
C ASP A 363 -10.60 -21.84 20.16
N THR A 364 -11.15 -21.70 18.96
CA THR A 364 -10.70 -20.70 17.96
C THR A 364 -10.85 -19.27 18.48
N SER A 365 -11.94 -18.97 19.18
CA SER A 365 -12.14 -17.66 19.82
C SER A 365 -11.19 -17.43 21.00
N ALA A 366 -10.94 -18.44 21.84
CA ALA A 366 -9.97 -18.33 22.94
C ALA A 366 -8.54 -18.08 22.44
N PHE A 367 -8.16 -18.77 21.36
CA PHE A 367 -6.90 -18.52 20.65
C PHE A 367 -6.85 -17.11 20.06
N GLY A 368 -7.92 -16.64 19.42
CA GLY A 368 -8.05 -15.30 18.87
C GLY A 368 -7.79 -14.17 19.87
N PHE A 369 -8.27 -14.29 21.11
CA PHE A 369 -7.93 -13.31 22.16
C PHE A 369 -6.43 -13.29 22.49
N VAL A 370 -5.77 -14.45 22.51
CA VAL A 370 -4.35 -14.56 22.85
C VAL A 370 -3.46 -14.05 21.73
N SER A 371 -3.72 -14.45 20.48
CA SER A 371 -2.97 -13.98 19.31
C SER A 371 -3.23 -12.49 19.05
N GLY A 372 -4.48 -12.03 19.12
CA GLY A 372 -4.83 -10.62 18.98
C GLY A 372 -4.18 -9.73 20.05
N ALA A 373 -4.17 -10.17 21.32
CA ALA A 373 -3.46 -9.46 22.38
C ALA A 373 -1.93 -9.43 22.15
N TYR A 374 -1.35 -10.53 21.67
CA TYR A 374 0.07 -10.57 21.30
C TYR A 374 0.39 -9.57 20.18
N SER A 375 -0.34 -9.61 19.06
CA SER A 375 -0.12 -8.71 17.92
C SER A 375 -0.32 -7.25 18.29
N GLN A 376 -1.29 -6.92 19.15
CA GLN A 376 -1.46 -5.55 19.64
C GLN A 376 -0.27 -5.12 20.52
N LEU A 377 0.24 -5.99 21.39
CA LEU A 377 1.40 -5.71 22.23
C LEU A 377 2.69 -5.58 21.40
N GLU A 378 2.89 -6.43 20.37
CA GLU A 378 4.02 -6.35 19.45
C GLU A 378 4.00 -5.03 18.67
N THR A 379 2.90 -4.71 17.98
CA THR A 379 2.74 -3.45 17.24
C THR A 379 2.93 -2.23 18.13
N THR A 380 2.33 -2.23 19.32
CA THR A 380 2.49 -1.13 20.30
C THR A 380 3.95 -1.00 20.74
N ALA A 381 4.63 -2.11 21.04
CA ALA A 381 6.04 -2.11 21.40
C ALA A 381 6.96 -1.68 20.24
N PHE A 382 6.65 -2.06 19.01
CA PHE A 382 7.40 -1.68 17.82
C PHE A 382 7.33 -0.18 17.56
N LEU A 383 6.14 0.42 17.69
CA LEU A 383 5.97 1.87 17.63
C LEU A 383 6.72 2.57 18.77
N LEU A 384 6.49 2.18 20.02
CA LEU A 384 7.11 2.81 21.20
C LEU A 384 8.65 2.69 21.23
N ARG A 385 9.23 1.65 20.63
CA ARG A 385 10.69 1.42 20.61
C ARG A 385 11.37 1.88 19.33
N GLY A 386 10.64 2.48 18.38
CA GLY A 386 11.20 2.92 17.10
C GLY A 386 11.73 1.77 16.25
N PHE A 387 11.00 0.66 16.18
CA PHE A 387 11.42 -0.54 15.44
C PHE A 387 11.62 -0.26 13.94
N LEU A 388 10.76 0.55 13.30
CA LEU A 388 10.92 0.91 11.90
C LEU A 388 12.23 1.70 11.63
N PRO A 389 12.57 2.77 12.37
CA PRO A 389 13.90 3.40 12.30
C PRO A 389 15.06 2.44 12.57
N TYR A 390 14.93 1.54 13.56
CA TYR A 390 15.95 0.54 13.87
C TYR A 390 16.19 -0.42 12.69
N MET A 391 15.13 -0.98 12.10
CA MET A 391 15.21 -1.87 10.93
C MET A 391 15.77 -1.14 9.70
N TRP A 392 15.36 0.11 9.50
CA TRP A 392 15.88 0.96 8.42
C TRP A 392 17.39 1.21 8.54
N THR A 393 17.84 1.66 9.73
CA THR A 393 19.26 1.94 9.99
C THR A 393 20.12 0.67 9.98
N TRP A 394 19.61 -0.44 10.51
CA TRP A 394 20.24 -1.76 10.40
C TRP A 394 20.46 -2.17 8.94
N HIS A 395 19.42 -2.07 8.10
CA HIS A 395 19.51 -2.44 6.69
C HIS A 395 20.52 -1.55 5.94
N CYS A 396 20.52 -0.24 6.19
CA CYS A 396 21.51 0.68 5.63
C CYS A 396 22.95 0.30 6.04
N ARG A 397 23.17 -0.10 7.29
CA ARG A 397 24.49 -0.52 7.80
C ARG A 397 24.99 -1.81 7.17
N GLU A 398 24.16 -2.83 7.04
CA GLU A 398 24.58 -4.10 6.43
C GLU A 398 24.86 -3.94 4.93
N ARG A 399 24.10 -3.09 4.20
CA ARG A 399 24.42 -2.73 2.81
C ARG A 399 25.72 -1.93 2.65
N PHE A 400 26.10 -1.13 3.66
CA PHE A 400 27.39 -0.45 3.68
C PHE A 400 28.53 -1.47 3.85
N ARG A 401 28.38 -2.42 4.79
CA ARG A 401 29.34 -3.51 5.03
C ARG A 401 29.54 -4.43 3.82
N SER A 402 28.48 -4.73 3.07
CA SER A 402 28.56 -5.62 1.90
C SER A 402 29.16 -4.97 0.64
N GLY A 403 29.58 -3.70 0.69
CA GLY A 403 30.10 -2.96 -0.46
C GLY A 403 29.04 -2.62 -1.53
N CYS A 404 27.77 -2.97 -1.32
CA CYS A 404 26.66 -2.79 -2.27
C CYS A 404 26.12 -1.35 -2.32
N LEU A 405 26.98 -0.37 -2.05
CA LEU A 405 26.67 1.07 -2.06
C LEU A 405 26.69 1.69 -3.48
N LYS A 406 27.19 0.95 -4.48
CA LYS A 406 27.16 1.39 -5.89
C LYS A 406 25.72 1.34 -6.46
N ARG A 407 25.02 2.46 -6.27
CA ARG A 407 24.05 3.10 -7.19
C ARG A 407 22.95 2.21 -7.81
N ASN A 408 21.72 2.46 -7.38
CA ASN A 408 20.43 2.14 -8.03
C ASN A 408 19.78 0.76 -7.80
N LEU A 409 20.34 -0.18 -7.02
CA LEU A 409 19.59 -1.38 -6.63
C LEU A 409 18.55 -1.04 -5.52
N PRO A 410 17.24 -1.32 -5.69
CA PRO A 410 16.15 -0.81 -4.84
C PRO A 410 16.38 -0.98 -3.33
N ARG A 411 15.87 -0.03 -2.53
CA ARG A 411 15.99 -0.03 -1.06
C ARG A 411 14.99 -0.99 -0.37
N ASN A 412 14.61 -2.07 -1.06
CA ASN A 412 13.44 -2.90 -0.74
C ASN A 412 13.76 -4.05 0.23
N GLY A 413 15.04 -4.28 0.54
CA GLY A 413 15.45 -5.39 1.41
C GLY A 413 14.93 -5.28 2.85
N VAL A 414 14.48 -4.09 3.29
CA VAL A 414 13.73 -3.92 4.55
C VAL A 414 12.44 -4.72 4.51
N SER A 415 11.62 -4.59 3.46
CA SER A 415 10.37 -5.35 3.29
C SER A 415 10.59 -6.86 3.23
N HIS A 416 11.79 -7.32 2.86
CA HIS A 416 12.13 -8.73 2.76
C HIS A 416 12.55 -9.29 4.12
N ALA A 417 13.36 -8.54 4.87
CA ALA A 417 13.66 -8.83 6.26
C ALA A 417 12.37 -8.83 7.11
N GLU A 418 11.43 -7.92 6.81
CA GLU A 418 10.14 -7.83 7.49
C GLU A 418 9.23 -9.02 7.17
N ALA A 419 9.09 -9.42 5.90
CA ALA A 419 8.34 -10.62 5.53
C ALA A 419 8.91 -11.88 6.21
N VAL A 420 10.24 -12.02 6.26
CA VAL A 420 10.90 -13.13 6.97
C VAL A 420 10.67 -13.05 8.49
N ARG A 421 10.70 -11.86 9.11
CA ARG A 421 10.34 -11.68 10.52
C ARG A 421 8.91 -12.18 10.76
N GLU A 422 7.96 -11.69 9.96
CA GLU A 422 6.54 -12.00 10.13
C GLU A 422 6.26 -13.50 10.00
N THR A 423 6.85 -14.19 9.01
CA THR A 423 6.77 -15.65 8.92
C THR A 423 7.31 -16.35 10.16
N VAL A 424 8.44 -15.89 10.73
CA VAL A 424 9.05 -16.51 11.92
C VAL A 424 8.25 -16.22 13.20
N VAL A 425 7.70 -15.01 13.34
CA VAL A 425 6.91 -14.58 14.52
C VAL A 425 5.50 -15.19 14.50
N GLY A 426 4.87 -15.31 13.33
CA GLY A 426 3.58 -15.97 13.16
C GLY A 426 3.62 -17.49 13.24
N MET A 427 4.79 -18.11 13.01
CA MET A 427 4.94 -19.58 12.97
C MET A 427 4.44 -20.33 14.21
N PRO A 428 4.71 -19.91 15.47
CA PRO A 428 4.18 -20.59 16.65
C PRO A 428 2.65 -20.55 16.73
N PHE A 429 2.03 -19.44 16.31
CA PHE A 429 0.58 -19.28 16.26
C PHE A 429 -0.04 -20.16 15.18
N SER A 430 0.56 -20.17 13.98
CA SER A 430 0.12 -21.03 12.87
C SER A 430 0.24 -22.53 13.22
N LEU A 431 1.37 -22.95 13.81
CA LEU A 431 1.55 -24.32 14.32
C LEU A 431 0.50 -24.70 15.37
N TYR A 432 0.18 -23.80 16.30
CA TYR A 432 -0.86 -24.06 17.30
C TYR A 432 -2.26 -24.17 16.67
N SER A 433 -2.59 -23.29 15.73
CA SER A 433 -3.85 -23.35 15.00
C SER A 433 -4.01 -24.70 14.29
N THR A 434 -3.04 -25.09 13.44
CA THR A 434 -3.11 -26.32 12.65
C THR A 434 -2.98 -27.60 13.50
N PHE A 435 -1.92 -27.72 14.32
CA PHE A 435 -1.59 -28.98 15.00
C PHE A 435 -2.15 -29.11 16.43
N VAL A 436 -2.94 -28.13 16.91
CA VAL A 436 -3.61 -28.22 18.22
C VAL A 436 -5.10 -27.91 18.13
N ILE A 437 -5.53 -26.91 17.36
CA ILE A 437 -6.96 -26.58 17.21
C ILE A 437 -7.59 -27.44 16.11
N GLU A 438 -7.12 -27.32 14.86
CA GLU A 438 -7.69 -28.07 13.73
C GLU A 438 -7.51 -29.59 13.93
N GLU A 439 -6.37 -30.03 14.48
CA GLU A 439 -6.15 -31.44 14.86
C GLU A 439 -7.18 -31.94 15.90
N ARG A 440 -7.45 -31.16 16.97
CA ARG A 440 -8.39 -31.54 18.04
C ARG A 440 -9.82 -31.72 17.51
N HIS A 441 -10.22 -30.91 16.53
CA HIS A 441 -11.55 -30.94 15.94
C HIS A 441 -11.62 -31.81 14.67
N GLY A 442 -10.55 -32.53 14.33
CA GLY A 442 -10.53 -33.51 13.24
C GLY A 442 -10.46 -32.90 11.84
N PHE A 443 -10.03 -31.65 11.71
CA PHE A 443 -9.90 -30.94 10.43
C PHE A 443 -8.52 -31.04 9.81
N ASN A 444 -7.45 -31.11 10.60
CA ASN A 444 -6.08 -31.17 10.07
C ASN A 444 -5.77 -32.54 9.46
N ASN A 445 -5.33 -32.54 8.20
CA ASN A 445 -4.73 -33.70 7.55
C ASN A 445 -3.25 -33.46 7.16
N GLN A 446 -2.69 -32.28 7.45
CA GLN A 446 -1.32 -31.94 7.10
C GLN A 446 -0.31 -32.66 7.99
N THR A 447 0.79 -33.13 7.39
CA THR A 447 2.00 -33.49 8.15
C THR A 447 2.85 -32.24 8.42
N LEU A 448 3.61 -32.24 9.51
CA LEU A 448 4.60 -31.17 9.80
C LEU A 448 5.54 -30.89 8.62
N LYS A 449 5.95 -31.95 7.89
CA LYS A 449 6.78 -31.81 6.69
C LYS A 449 6.08 -31.01 5.58
N LEU A 450 4.79 -31.28 5.33
CA LEU A 450 4.01 -30.55 4.34
C LEU A 450 3.85 -29.08 4.75
N PHE A 451 3.46 -28.84 6.00
CA PHE A 451 3.29 -27.50 6.56
C PHE A 451 4.55 -26.63 6.40
N PHE A 452 5.73 -27.13 6.77
CA PHE A 452 6.99 -26.38 6.61
C PHE A 452 7.39 -26.20 5.13
N MET A 453 7.11 -27.17 4.26
CA MET A 453 7.36 -27.03 2.83
C MET A 453 6.45 -25.97 2.19
N ASP A 454 5.17 -25.95 2.53
CA ASP A 454 4.23 -24.95 2.02
C ASP A 454 4.55 -23.56 2.58
N THR A 455 4.92 -23.44 3.86
CA THR A 455 5.42 -22.17 4.44
C THR A 455 6.64 -21.63 3.68
N ILE A 456 7.58 -22.50 3.31
CA ILE A 456 8.79 -22.10 2.55
C ILE A 456 8.44 -21.73 1.10
N LYS A 457 7.53 -22.49 0.45
CA LYS A 457 7.04 -22.16 -0.90
C LYS A 457 6.32 -20.82 -0.92
N ASP A 458 5.42 -20.57 0.03
CA ASP A 458 4.63 -19.34 0.10
C ASP A 458 5.52 -18.11 0.34
N LEU A 459 6.45 -18.20 1.30
CA LEU A 459 7.46 -17.16 1.49
C LEU A 459 8.30 -16.92 0.22
N ALA A 460 8.72 -17.98 -0.48
CA ALA A 460 9.45 -17.85 -1.73
C ALA A 460 8.63 -17.18 -2.85
N VAL A 461 7.38 -17.59 -3.04
CA VAL A 461 6.43 -16.98 -4.00
C VAL A 461 6.19 -15.52 -3.67
N THR A 462 5.94 -15.20 -2.40
CA THR A 462 5.74 -13.83 -1.90
C THR A 462 6.96 -12.95 -2.20
N LEU A 463 8.18 -13.38 -1.84
CA LEU A 463 9.40 -12.61 -2.12
C LEU A 463 9.66 -12.44 -3.62
N VAL A 464 9.47 -13.50 -4.43
CA VAL A 464 9.70 -13.48 -5.89
C VAL A 464 8.68 -12.59 -6.63
N THR A 465 7.43 -12.57 -6.19
CA THR A 465 6.36 -11.78 -6.83
C THR A 465 6.30 -10.33 -6.33
N MET A 466 6.56 -10.09 -5.04
CA MET A 466 6.50 -8.75 -4.45
C MET A 466 7.74 -7.90 -4.77
N TYR A 467 8.95 -8.49 -4.82
CA TYR A 467 10.19 -7.73 -5.09
C TYR A 467 10.14 -6.91 -6.40
N PRO A 468 9.78 -7.50 -7.56
CA PRO A 468 9.77 -6.77 -8.83
C PRO A 468 8.71 -5.67 -8.87
N VAL A 469 7.54 -5.90 -8.25
CA VAL A 469 6.43 -4.93 -8.20
C VAL A 469 6.81 -3.74 -7.33
N CYS A 470 7.29 -3.97 -6.11
CA CYS A 470 7.79 -2.90 -5.25
C CYS A 470 8.94 -2.14 -5.94
N ALA A 471 9.86 -2.84 -6.62
CA ALA A 471 10.94 -2.19 -7.36
C ALA A 471 10.41 -1.30 -8.51
N ALA A 472 9.44 -1.78 -9.29
CA ALA A 472 8.81 -1.04 -10.38
C ALA A 472 8.02 0.17 -9.87
N VAL A 473 7.19 0.01 -8.84
CA VAL A 473 6.42 1.10 -8.21
C VAL A 473 7.37 2.17 -7.66
N ILE A 474 8.40 1.79 -6.92
CA ILE A 474 9.39 2.76 -6.37
C ILE A 474 10.15 3.46 -7.49
N PHE A 475 10.55 2.75 -8.55
CA PHE A 475 11.17 3.37 -9.72
C PHE A 475 10.24 4.41 -10.36
N VAL A 476 8.96 4.06 -10.55
CA VAL A 476 7.94 4.97 -11.11
C VAL A 476 7.66 6.15 -10.18
N ILE A 477 7.68 5.99 -8.86
CA ILE A 477 7.54 7.11 -7.90
C ILE A 477 8.70 8.12 -8.06
N HIS A 478 9.94 7.65 -8.23
CA HIS A 478 11.08 8.54 -8.44
C HIS A 478 11.13 9.16 -9.85
N TRP A 479 10.54 8.50 -10.86
CA TRP A 479 10.59 8.93 -12.25
C TRP A 479 9.38 9.79 -12.69
N GLY A 480 8.19 9.52 -12.15
CA GLY A 480 6.89 9.98 -12.68
C GLY A 480 6.51 11.42 -12.35
N GLY A 481 7.34 12.16 -11.59
CA GLY A 481 7.08 13.55 -11.22
C GLY A 481 5.75 13.74 -10.47
N GLU A 482 5.05 14.85 -10.72
CA GLU A 482 3.78 15.18 -10.04
C GLU A 482 2.65 14.17 -10.31
N TYR A 483 2.71 13.43 -11.42
CA TYR A 483 1.68 12.47 -11.84
C TYR A 483 2.06 11.01 -11.58
N PHE A 484 3.08 10.76 -10.74
CA PHE A 484 3.60 9.42 -10.49
C PHE A 484 2.50 8.42 -10.08
N TYR A 485 1.46 8.87 -9.35
CA TYR A 485 0.37 8.04 -8.86
C TYR A 485 -0.43 7.40 -10.01
N VAL A 486 -0.59 8.08 -11.15
CA VAL A 486 -1.24 7.52 -12.34
C VAL A 486 -0.40 6.40 -12.94
N TYR A 487 0.92 6.63 -13.08
CA TYR A 487 1.83 5.64 -13.64
C TYR A 487 2.00 4.42 -12.71
N ALA A 488 2.07 4.65 -11.39
CA ALA A 488 2.16 3.60 -10.38
C ALA A 488 0.86 2.77 -10.35
N TRP A 489 -0.30 3.43 -10.44
CA TRP A 489 -1.59 2.75 -10.60
C TRP A 489 -1.63 1.91 -11.88
N CYS A 490 -1.17 2.42 -13.03
CA CYS A 490 -1.09 1.61 -14.26
C CYS A 490 -0.20 0.37 -14.09
N VAL A 491 0.92 0.46 -13.36
CA VAL A 491 1.78 -0.70 -13.04
C VAL A 491 1.04 -1.71 -12.16
N LEU A 492 0.35 -1.26 -11.11
CA LEU A 492 -0.42 -2.13 -10.22
C LEU A 492 -1.64 -2.75 -10.91
N LEU A 493 -2.33 -2.02 -11.78
CA LEU A 493 -3.44 -2.51 -12.60
C LEU A 493 -2.98 -3.65 -13.52
N VAL A 494 -1.88 -3.43 -14.25
CA VAL A 494 -1.28 -4.47 -15.11
C VAL A 494 -0.85 -5.67 -14.28
N TYR A 495 -0.19 -5.45 -13.14
CA TYR A 495 0.19 -6.52 -12.22
C TYR A 495 -1.03 -7.32 -11.72
N SER A 496 -2.11 -6.66 -11.31
CA SER A 496 -3.32 -7.32 -10.79
C SER A 496 -4.02 -8.16 -11.87
N ILE A 497 -4.10 -7.67 -13.11
CA ILE A 497 -4.62 -8.44 -14.25
C ILE A 497 -3.72 -9.65 -14.57
N VAL A 498 -2.40 -9.44 -14.57
CA VAL A 498 -1.41 -10.51 -14.79
C VAL A 498 -1.51 -11.57 -13.70
N MET A 499 -1.54 -11.20 -12.42
CA MET A 499 -1.66 -12.13 -11.29
C MET A 499 -2.99 -12.86 -11.28
N ARG A 500 -4.12 -12.19 -11.55
CA ARG A 500 -5.43 -12.85 -11.68
C ARG A 500 -5.47 -13.90 -12.79
N THR A 501 -4.55 -13.81 -13.76
CA THR A 501 -4.38 -14.80 -14.84
C THR A 501 -3.34 -15.88 -14.48
N ILE A 502 -2.21 -15.49 -13.91
CA ILE A 502 -1.07 -16.37 -13.59
C ILE A 502 -1.31 -17.21 -12.34
N TYR A 503 -1.90 -16.64 -11.29
CA TYR A 503 -2.04 -17.27 -9.98
C TYR A 503 -2.72 -18.66 -10.04
N PRO A 504 -3.94 -18.82 -10.60
CA PRO A 504 -4.59 -20.13 -10.66
C PRO A 504 -3.91 -21.12 -11.63
N VAL A 505 -3.12 -20.63 -12.60
CA VAL A 505 -2.51 -21.48 -13.65
C VAL A 505 -1.10 -21.94 -13.29
N PHE A 506 -0.34 -21.14 -12.53
CA PHE A 506 1.08 -21.35 -12.26
C PHE A 506 1.47 -21.31 -10.78
N ILE A 507 0.67 -20.68 -9.91
CA ILE A 507 1.00 -20.55 -8.49
C ILE A 507 0.24 -21.59 -7.67
N MET A 508 -1.08 -21.72 -7.83
CA MET A 508 -1.84 -22.75 -7.11
C MET A 508 -1.30 -24.18 -7.35
N PRO A 509 -0.91 -24.58 -8.59
CA PRO A 509 -0.33 -25.92 -8.83
C PRO A 509 1.06 -26.16 -8.22
N LEU A 510 1.65 -25.20 -7.49
CA LEU A 510 2.84 -25.41 -6.66
C LEU A 510 2.49 -25.96 -5.27
N PHE A 511 1.24 -25.78 -4.84
CA PHE A 511 0.71 -26.19 -3.55
C PHE A 511 -0.18 -27.43 -3.71
N ASP A 512 -1.16 -27.38 -4.62
CA ASP A 512 -2.21 -28.38 -4.77
C ASP A 512 -2.13 -29.14 -6.11
N THR A 513 -2.62 -30.38 -6.12
CA THR A 513 -2.71 -31.24 -7.30
C THR A 513 -4.06 -31.06 -7.99
N PHE A 514 -4.05 -30.60 -9.25
CA PHE A 514 -5.26 -30.43 -10.06
C PHE A 514 -5.42 -31.61 -11.02
N THR A 515 -6.51 -32.37 -10.87
CA THR A 515 -6.86 -33.51 -11.75
C THR A 515 -8.13 -33.20 -12.54
N PRO A 516 -8.24 -33.54 -13.85
CA PRO A 516 -9.47 -33.28 -14.60
C PRO A 516 -10.65 -34.07 -14.03
N LEU A 517 -11.82 -33.44 -13.85
CA LEU A 517 -13.00 -34.15 -13.38
C LEU A 517 -13.34 -35.32 -14.32
N GLU A 518 -13.58 -36.49 -13.73
CA GLU A 518 -13.85 -37.73 -14.45
C GLU A 518 -15.07 -37.62 -15.39
N LYS A 519 -15.12 -38.49 -16.39
CA LYS A 519 -16.26 -38.56 -17.31
C LYS A 519 -17.39 -39.33 -16.64
N GLY A 520 -18.42 -38.60 -16.22
CA GLY A 520 -19.62 -39.18 -15.62
C GLY A 520 -20.85 -38.27 -15.78
N GLU A 521 -21.91 -38.63 -15.05
CA GLU A 521 -23.17 -37.90 -15.04
C GLU A 521 -22.97 -36.46 -14.51
N LEU A 522 -22.41 -36.31 -13.31
CA LEU A 522 -22.10 -35.01 -12.70
C LEU A 522 -21.42 -34.04 -13.68
N ARG A 523 -20.33 -34.49 -14.33
CA ARG A 523 -19.61 -33.69 -15.33
C ARG A 523 -20.50 -33.21 -16.47
N THR A 524 -21.33 -34.11 -17.01
CA THR A 524 -22.25 -33.79 -18.11
C THR A 524 -23.31 -32.78 -17.66
N ARG A 525 -23.80 -32.90 -16.42
CA ARG A 525 -24.76 -31.96 -15.82
C ARG A 525 -24.13 -30.58 -15.57
N ILE A 526 -22.86 -30.52 -15.15
CA ILE A 526 -22.10 -29.27 -14.99
C ILE A 526 -21.87 -28.58 -16.35
N GLU A 527 -21.43 -29.33 -17.37
CA GLU A 527 -21.22 -28.81 -18.72
C GLU A 527 -22.54 -28.29 -19.33
N ALA A 528 -23.67 -28.95 -19.07
CA ALA A 528 -25.00 -28.49 -19.47
C ALA A 528 -25.45 -27.22 -18.72
N LEU A 529 -25.25 -27.14 -17.40
CA LEU A 529 -25.54 -25.95 -16.59
C LEU A 529 -24.75 -24.74 -17.09
N ALA A 530 -23.43 -24.89 -17.24
CA ALA A 530 -22.55 -23.84 -17.78
C ALA A 530 -23.00 -23.38 -19.17
N SER A 531 -23.34 -24.32 -20.06
CA SER A 531 -23.85 -24.02 -21.40
C SER A 531 -25.15 -23.22 -21.37
N SER A 532 -26.10 -23.58 -20.49
CA SER A 532 -27.39 -22.88 -20.35
C SER A 532 -27.23 -21.40 -19.97
N LEU A 533 -26.17 -21.08 -19.20
CA LEU A 533 -25.88 -19.71 -18.75
C LEU A 533 -24.99 -18.92 -19.73
N ASN A 534 -24.52 -19.58 -20.80
CA ASN A 534 -23.47 -19.12 -21.71
C ASN A 534 -22.14 -18.84 -20.97
N PHE A 535 -21.82 -19.62 -19.95
CA PHE A 535 -20.53 -19.57 -19.25
C PHE A 535 -19.45 -20.23 -20.12
N PRO A 536 -18.32 -19.55 -20.40
CA PRO A 536 -17.26 -20.09 -21.27
C PRO A 536 -16.37 -21.09 -20.52
N LEU A 537 -16.94 -22.24 -20.16
CA LEU A 537 -16.25 -23.34 -19.51
C LEU A 537 -15.22 -23.95 -20.47
N THR A 538 -13.95 -23.91 -20.08
CA THR A 538 -12.84 -24.53 -20.83
C THR A 538 -12.15 -25.64 -20.05
N GLN A 539 -12.21 -25.57 -18.71
CA GLN A 539 -11.50 -26.45 -17.79
C GLN A 539 -12.40 -26.82 -16.60
N LEU A 540 -12.35 -28.07 -16.16
CA LEU A 540 -13.10 -28.57 -15.01
C LEU A 540 -12.20 -29.54 -14.25
N PHE A 541 -11.78 -29.14 -13.06
CA PHE A 541 -10.79 -29.82 -12.25
C PHE A 541 -11.33 -30.19 -10.86
N VAL A 542 -10.74 -31.22 -10.28
CA VAL A 542 -10.80 -31.57 -8.87
C VAL A 542 -9.45 -31.23 -8.25
N VAL A 543 -9.46 -30.60 -7.08
CA VAL A 543 -8.27 -30.29 -6.28
C VAL A 543 -8.21 -31.19 -5.04
N ASP A 544 -7.01 -31.63 -4.67
CA ASP A 544 -6.70 -32.55 -3.56
C ASP A 544 -6.74 -31.87 -2.18
N GLY A 545 -7.81 -31.12 -1.90
CA GLY A 545 -8.01 -30.33 -0.68
C GLY A 545 -7.95 -31.19 0.60
N SER A 546 -8.38 -32.44 0.52
CA SER A 546 -8.27 -33.44 1.60
C SER A 546 -6.83 -33.61 2.12
N THR A 547 -5.80 -33.37 1.30
CA THR A 547 -4.38 -33.42 1.72
C THR A 547 -4.06 -32.40 2.82
N ARG A 548 -4.85 -31.33 2.91
CA ARG A 548 -4.66 -30.23 3.87
C ARG A 548 -5.73 -30.18 4.94
N SER A 549 -6.99 -30.35 4.57
CA SER A 549 -8.10 -30.29 5.53
C SER A 549 -9.35 -30.99 5.04
N ASN A 550 -10.20 -31.43 5.97
CA ASN A 550 -11.52 -31.99 5.66
C ASN A 550 -12.58 -30.94 5.22
N HIS A 551 -12.20 -29.68 5.04
CA HIS A 551 -13.08 -28.61 4.57
C HIS A 551 -13.45 -28.74 3.09
N SER A 552 -14.70 -28.41 2.78
CA SER A 552 -15.27 -28.46 1.43
C SER A 552 -15.47 -27.10 0.81
N ASN A 553 -15.11 -26.95 -0.47
CA ASN A 553 -15.28 -25.72 -1.23
C ASN A 553 -15.39 -25.97 -2.75
N ALA A 554 -15.85 -24.97 -3.50
CA ALA A 554 -15.84 -24.91 -4.95
C ALA A 554 -15.63 -23.46 -5.41
N TYR A 555 -14.93 -23.26 -6.52
CA TYR A 555 -14.73 -21.91 -7.07
C TYR A 555 -14.54 -21.94 -8.59
N PHE A 556 -14.66 -20.78 -9.23
CA PHE A 556 -14.27 -20.59 -10.63
C PHE A 556 -13.12 -19.61 -10.77
N TYR A 557 -12.32 -19.75 -11.83
CA TYR A 557 -11.21 -18.87 -12.15
C TYR A 557 -11.16 -18.56 -13.64
N GLY A 558 -10.24 -17.68 -14.03
CA GLY A 558 -9.94 -17.36 -15.42
C GLY A 558 -10.61 -16.07 -15.92
N THR A 559 -9.90 -15.39 -16.83
CA THR A 559 -10.26 -14.07 -17.35
C THR A 559 -10.92 -14.16 -18.73
N PHE A 560 -11.87 -13.26 -19.00
CA PHE A 560 -12.51 -13.09 -20.31
C PHE A 560 -13.13 -14.39 -20.88
N THR A 561 -12.45 -15.02 -21.85
CA THR A 561 -12.98 -16.06 -22.74
C THR A 561 -12.64 -17.50 -22.35
N SER A 562 -11.81 -17.69 -21.33
CA SER A 562 -11.44 -19.02 -20.82
C SER A 562 -11.64 -19.06 -19.32
N LYS A 563 -12.51 -19.96 -18.85
CA LYS A 563 -12.83 -20.11 -17.43
C LYS A 563 -12.76 -21.56 -16.98
N GLY A 564 -12.12 -21.76 -15.85
CA GLY A 564 -12.07 -23.05 -15.17
C GLY A 564 -13.03 -23.07 -13.98
N ILE A 565 -13.59 -24.24 -13.69
CA ILE A 565 -14.24 -24.56 -12.42
C ILE A 565 -13.36 -25.56 -11.68
N VAL A 566 -13.21 -25.36 -10.37
CA VAL A 566 -12.51 -26.26 -9.45
C VAL A 566 -13.48 -26.70 -8.36
N LEU A 567 -13.52 -28.02 -8.13
CA LEU A 567 -14.23 -28.65 -7.04
C LEU A 567 -13.20 -29.25 -6.08
N TYR A 568 -13.44 -29.15 -4.77
CA TYR A 568 -12.64 -29.91 -3.81
C TYR A 568 -13.07 -31.38 -3.84
N ASP A 569 -12.13 -32.30 -3.67
CA ASP A 569 -12.39 -33.73 -3.46
C ASP A 569 -13.34 -33.97 -2.28
N THR A 570 -13.12 -33.31 -1.15
CA THR A 570 -14.00 -33.31 0.03
C THR A 570 -15.46 -32.94 -0.30
N LEU A 571 -15.68 -31.98 -1.21
CA LEU A 571 -17.03 -31.59 -1.62
C LEU A 571 -17.73 -32.70 -2.42
N LEU A 572 -16.98 -33.42 -3.27
CA LEU A 572 -17.49 -34.55 -4.03
C LEU A 572 -17.84 -35.75 -3.14
N GLU A 573 -17.14 -35.93 -2.02
CA GLU A 573 -17.44 -36.98 -1.03
C GLU A 573 -18.65 -36.65 -0.15
N GLN A 574 -18.81 -35.37 0.23
CA GLN A 574 -19.82 -34.93 1.21
C GLN A 574 -21.17 -34.55 0.59
N SER A 575 -21.20 -34.12 -0.68
CA SER A 575 -22.40 -33.59 -1.35
C SER A 575 -22.88 -34.48 -2.50
N THR A 576 -24.20 -34.53 -2.69
CA THR A 576 -24.81 -35.19 -3.87
C THR A 576 -24.66 -34.32 -5.12
N ASP A 577 -24.73 -34.93 -6.32
CA ASP A 577 -24.71 -34.21 -7.60
C ASP A 577 -25.67 -33.00 -7.66
N ASP A 578 -26.87 -33.14 -7.10
CA ASP A 578 -27.87 -32.08 -7.06
C ASP A 578 -27.44 -30.90 -6.18
N GLU A 579 -26.77 -31.18 -5.06
CA GLU A 579 -26.22 -30.18 -4.12
C GLU A 579 -24.99 -29.50 -4.73
N ILE A 580 -24.10 -30.26 -5.38
CA ILE A 580 -22.93 -29.72 -6.11
C ILE A 580 -23.39 -28.79 -7.23
N LEU A 581 -24.40 -29.17 -8.02
CA LEU A 581 -24.98 -28.32 -9.05
C LEU A 581 -25.68 -27.08 -8.48
N ALA A 582 -26.26 -27.16 -7.29
CA ALA A 582 -26.87 -26.02 -6.62
C ALA A 582 -25.82 -25.01 -6.13
N VAL A 583 -24.72 -25.49 -5.55
CA VAL A 583 -23.56 -24.68 -5.17
C VAL A 583 -22.93 -24.04 -6.41
N LEU A 584 -22.71 -24.81 -7.48
CA LEU A 584 -22.23 -24.26 -8.76
C LEU A 584 -23.21 -23.26 -9.39
N GLY A 585 -24.52 -23.44 -9.19
CA GLY A 585 -25.53 -22.45 -9.57
C GLY A 585 -25.39 -21.13 -8.83
N HIS A 586 -24.99 -21.16 -7.55
CA HIS A 586 -24.66 -19.98 -6.75
C HIS A 586 -23.34 -19.34 -7.24
N GLU A 587 -22.27 -20.12 -7.43
CA GLU A 587 -20.99 -19.64 -7.98
C GLU A 587 -21.13 -18.99 -9.35
N LEU A 588 -21.87 -19.62 -10.26
CA LEU A 588 -22.18 -19.06 -11.58
C LEU A 588 -23.09 -17.82 -11.49
N GLY A 589 -23.82 -17.65 -10.39
CA GLY A 589 -24.53 -16.41 -10.05
C GLY A 589 -23.58 -15.24 -9.80
N HIS A 590 -22.49 -15.44 -9.05
CA HIS A 590 -21.47 -14.42 -8.86
C HIS A 590 -20.83 -13.97 -10.17
N TRP A 591 -20.56 -14.92 -11.08
CA TRP A 591 -20.12 -14.58 -12.43
C TRP A 591 -21.20 -13.82 -13.22
N LYS A 592 -22.44 -14.32 -13.23
CA LYS A 592 -23.53 -13.77 -14.07
C LYS A 592 -23.90 -12.34 -13.68
N LEU A 593 -23.86 -12.06 -12.38
CA LEU A 593 -24.14 -10.74 -11.79
C LEU A 593 -22.89 -9.84 -11.75
N SER A 594 -21.74 -10.32 -12.25
CA SER A 594 -20.48 -9.58 -12.37
C SER A 594 -19.87 -9.12 -11.04
N HIS A 595 -20.15 -9.81 -9.92
CA HIS A 595 -19.62 -9.46 -8.59
C HIS A 595 -18.08 -9.37 -8.61
N THR A 596 -17.39 -10.37 -9.18
CA THR A 596 -15.92 -10.40 -9.32
C THR A 596 -15.34 -9.24 -10.15
N ALA A 597 -16.14 -8.61 -11.01
CA ALA A 597 -15.75 -7.44 -11.80
C ALA A 597 -16.09 -6.12 -11.09
N GLN A 598 -17.19 -6.08 -10.33
CA GLN A 598 -17.51 -4.99 -9.42
C GLN A 598 -16.42 -4.85 -8.35
N ASP A 599 -16.05 -5.94 -7.67
CA ASP A 599 -15.05 -5.93 -6.61
C ASP A 599 -13.67 -5.51 -7.16
N PHE A 600 -13.31 -5.98 -8.35
CA PHE A 600 -12.10 -5.51 -9.05
C PHE A 600 -12.15 -4.01 -9.38
N LEU A 601 -13.29 -3.49 -9.85
CA LEU A 601 -13.41 -2.06 -10.11
C LEU A 601 -13.27 -1.22 -8.82
N ILE A 602 -13.84 -1.70 -7.71
CA ILE A 602 -13.70 -1.05 -6.40
C ILE A 602 -12.24 -1.07 -5.95
N GLU A 603 -11.56 -2.22 -6.04
CA GLU A 603 -10.12 -2.40 -5.77
C GLU A 603 -9.25 -1.42 -6.59
N GLN A 604 -9.53 -1.26 -7.89
CA GLN A 604 -8.76 -0.35 -8.76
C GLN A 604 -9.03 1.13 -8.45
N VAL A 605 -10.26 1.51 -8.08
CA VAL A 605 -10.59 2.88 -7.65
C VAL A 605 -9.95 3.19 -6.30
N HIS A 606 -10.03 2.27 -5.33
CA HIS A 606 -9.38 2.38 -4.03
C HIS A 606 -7.86 2.54 -4.18
N THR A 607 -7.22 1.67 -4.95
CA THR A 607 -5.76 1.72 -5.22
C THR A 607 -5.35 3.07 -5.83
N PHE A 608 -6.14 3.60 -6.77
CA PHE A 608 -5.88 4.91 -7.37
C PHE A 608 -5.98 6.05 -6.34
N VAL A 609 -7.03 6.06 -5.52
CA VAL A 609 -7.24 7.08 -4.48
C VAL A 609 -6.16 6.98 -3.39
N CYS A 610 -5.82 5.77 -2.95
CA CYS A 610 -4.73 5.49 -2.01
C CYS A 610 -3.41 6.08 -2.52
N LEU A 611 -2.99 5.78 -3.76
CA LEU A 611 -1.78 6.33 -4.36
C LEU A 611 -1.82 7.86 -4.54
N TYR A 612 -2.98 8.42 -4.87
CA TYR A 612 -3.16 9.87 -4.97
C TYR A 612 -2.98 10.58 -3.62
N VAL A 613 -3.61 10.07 -2.56
CA VAL A 613 -3.51 10.62 -1.20
C VAL A 613 -2.09 10.41 -0.66
N PHE A 614 -1.49 9.24 -0.86
CA PHE A 614 -0.09 8.98 -0.53
C PHE A 614 0.84 10.01 -1.17
N GLY A 615 0.62 10.35 -2.45
CA GLY A 615 1.39 11.40 -3.14
C GLY A 615 1.28 12.80 -2.54
N ARG A 616 0.27 13.07 -1.70
CA ARG A 616 0.16 14.33 -0.95
C ARG A 616 0.96 14.35 0.35
N CYS A 617 1.18 13.19 0.99
CA CYS A 617 1.83 13.09 2.30
C CYS A 617 3.20 12.38 2.30
N MET A 618 3.62 11.76 1.19
CA MET A 618 4.87 10.99 1.09
C MET A 618 6.16 11.79 1.36
N ASN A 619 6.07 13.13 1.40
CA ASN A 619 7.16 14.06 1.72
C ASN A 619 6.85 14.93 2.96
N ASP A 620 5.85 14.55 3.78
CA ASP A 620 5.54 15.26 5.02
C ASP A 620 6.58 14.97 6.11
N ALA A 621 7.51 15.90 6.31
CA ALA A 621 8.54 15.79 7.33
C ALA A 621 7.99 15.62 8.76
N ALA A 622 6.77 16.10 9.06
CA ALA A 622 6.14 15.92 10.37
C ALA A 622 5.66 14.47 10.56
N LEU A 623 5.22 13.80 9.51
CA LEU A 623 4.90 12.37 9.54
C LEU A 623 6.16 11.55 9.87
N PHE A 624 7.23 11.72 9.11
CA PHE A 624 8.46 10.94 9.31
C PHE A 624 9.14 11.22 10.67
N SER A 625 9.23 12.48 11.09
CA SER A 625 9.82 12.84 12.39
C SER A 625 9.01 12.32 13.59
N SER A 626 7.68 12.22 13.47
CA SER A 626 6.83 11.63 14.52
C SER A 626 7.17 10.17 14.82
N PHE A 627 7.75 9.44 13.86
CA PHE A 627 8.16 8.03 14.02
C PHE A 627 9.68 7.84 14.08
N GLY A 628 10.44 8.90 14.39
CA GLY A 628 11.89 8.81 14.65
C GLY A 628 12.78 8.75 13.41
N PHE A 629 12.29 9.20 12.24
CA PHE A 629 13.11 9.41 11.05
C PHE A 629 13.59 10.87 10.96
N GLU A 630 14.79 11.08 10.44
CA GLU A 630 15.32 12.42 10.18
C GLU A 630 14.44 13.16 9.15
N SER A 631 14.12 14.44 9.40
CA SER A 631 13.24 15.26 8.55
C SER A 631 13.77 15.53 7.13
N SER A 632 15.00 15.14 6.83
CA SER A 632 15.63 15.18 5.50
C SER A 632 15.53 13.86 4.73
N SER A 633 15.10 12.77 5.40
CA SER A 633 15.13 11.41 4.91
C SER A 633 13.72 10.84 4.77
N HIS A 634 13.23 10.80 3.53
CA HIS A 634 11.90 10.28 3.20
C HIS A 634 11.98 9.01 2.32
N PRO A 635 12.31 7.82 2.88
CA PRO A 635 12.29 6.59 2.10
C PRO A 635 10.87 6.22 1.69
N VAL A 636 10.62 6.10 0.38
CA VAL A 636 9.28 5.83 -0.19
C VAL A 636 8.55 4.65 0.48
N VAL A 637 9.24 3.53 0.73
CA VAL A 637 8.66 2.34 1.39
C VAL A 637 8.22 2.65 2.82
N ILE A 638 9.08 3.32 3.60
CA ILE A 638 8.76 3.74 4.96
C ILE A 638 7.61 4.73 4.95
N GLY A 639 7.62 5.71 4.03
CA GLY A 639 6.52 6.65 3.86
C GLY A 639 5.19 5.98 3.56
N PHE A 640 5.19 4.92 2.75
CA PHE A 640 3.98 4.17 2.43
C PHE A 640 3.47 3.35 3.63
N VAL A 641 4.37 2.70 4.39
CA VAL A 641 3.99 2.03 5.65
C VAL A 641 3.46 3.03 6.66
N LEU A 642 4.17 4.12 6.93
CA LEU A 642 3.69 5.18 7.83
C LEU A 642 2.39 5.81 7.34
N PHE A 643 2.18 5.99 6.03
CA PHE A 643 0.90 6.44 5.50
C PHE A 643 -0.24 5.45 5.82
N ASN A 644 -0.02 4.16 5.55
CA ASN A 644 -1.00 3.10 5.80
C ASN A 644 -1.37 3.00 7.27
N GLU A 645 -0.40 2.84 8.16
CA GLU A 645 -0.61 2.64 9.61
C GLU A 645 -1.19 3.86 10.34
N THR A 646 -1.17 5.05 9.74
CA THR A 646 -1.45 6.31 10.46
C THR A 646 -2.57 7.15 9.85
N ILE A 647 -2.45 7.51 8.57
CA ILE A 647 -3.38 8.41 7.87
C ILE A 647 -4.49 7.59 7.20
N TRP A 648 -4.16 6.42 6.67
CA TRP A 648 -5.06 5.63 5.84
C TRP A 648 -5.82 4.53 6.61
N ALA A 649 -5.27 4.00 7.71
CA ALA A 649 -5.92 2.97 8.52
C ALA A 649 -7.39 3.29 8.92
N PRO A 650 -7.77 4.53 9.32
CA PRO A 650 -9.17 4.85 9.59
C PRO A 650 -10.09 4.73 8.36
N VAL A 651 -9.55 4.97 7.15
CA VAL A 651 -10.26 4.78 5.88
C VAL A 651 -10.42 3.29 5.58
N GLU A 652 -9.39 2.50 5.79
CA GLU A 652 -9.43 1.04 5.56
C GLU A 652 -10.42 0.33 6.49
N HIS A 653 -10.50 0.68 7.78
CA HIS A 653 -11.50 0.09 8.68
C HIS A 653 -12.95 0.37 8.23
N VAL A 654 -13.24 1.60 7.79
CA VAL A 654 -14.56 1.95 7.27
C VAL A 654 -14.84 1.24 5.94
N LEU A 655 -13.84 1.20 5.03
CA LEU A 655 -14.01 0.57 3.73
C LEU A 655 -14.16 -0.96 3.85
N SER A 656 -13.39 -1.60 4.73
CA SER A 656 -13.49 -3.03 5.04
C SER A 656 -14.92 -3.40 5.45
N PHE A 657 -15.51 -2.65 6.39
CA PHE A 657 -16.91 -2.85 6.79
C PHE A 657 -17.90 -2.66 5.62
N LEU A 658 -17.71 -1.63 4.79
CA LEU A 658 -18.54 -1.41 3.59
C LEU A 658 -18.39 -2.55 2.56
N MET A 659 -17.20 -3.12 2.44
CA MET A 659 -16.95 -4.29 1.59
C MET A 659 -17.63 -5.55 2.14
N THR A 660 -17.59 -5.80 3.46
CA THR A 660 -18.37 -6.88 4.09
C THR A 660 -19.87 -6.75 3.82
N LEU A 661 -20.43 -5.53 3.87
CA LEU A 661 -21.83 -5.31 3.50
C LEU A 661 -22.11 -5.57 2.02
N ASN A 662 -21.15 -5.26 1.14
CA ASN A 662 -21.26 -5.53 -0.29
C ASN A 662 -21.19 -7.03 -0.61
N THR A 663 -20.24 -7.77 -0.03
CA THR A 663 -20.12 -9.23 -0.22
C THR A 663 -21.35 -9.95 0.32
N ARG A 664 -21.83 -9.60 1.52
CA ARG A 664 -23.11 -10.15 2.06
C ARG A 664 -24.31 -9.90 1.14
N ARG A 665 -24.37 -8.75 0.47
CA ARG A 665 -25.40 -8.48 -0.55
C ARG A 665 -25.23 -9.38 -1.77
N ASN A 666 -24.01 -9.51 -2.28
CA ASN A 666 -23.68 -10.35 -3.44
C ASN A 666 -24.09 -11.82 -3.18
N GLU A 667 -23.84 -12.35 -1.99
CA GLU A 667 -24.28 -13.67 -1.54
C GLU A 667 -25.79 -13.89 -1.67
N PHE A 668 -26.60 -12.98 -1.13
CA PHE A 668 -28.06 -13.07 -1.25
C PHE A 668 -28.54 -12.99 -2.71
N GLN A 669 -27.82 -12.27 -3.57
CA GLN A 669 -28.15 -12.19 -5.00
C GLN A 669 -27.76 -13.48 -5.74
N ALA A 670 -26.63 -14.11 -5.40
CA ALA A 670 -26.22 -15.41 -5.92
C ALA A 670 -27.16 -16.54 -5.46
N ASP A 671 -27.58 -16.55 -4.19
CA ASP A 671 -28.62 -17.45 -3.69
C ASP A 671 -29.94 -17.27 -4.46
N ALA A 672 -30.40 -16.03 -4.64
CA ALA A 672 -31.62 -15.74 -5.38
C ALA A 672 -31.53 -16.09 -6.87
N PHE A 673 -30.33 -16.10 -7.45
CA PHE A 673 -30.05 -16.55 -8.81
C PHE A 673 -30.13 -18.09 -8.92
N ALA A 674 -29.46 -18.82 -8.04
CA ALA A 674 -29.52 -20.29 -7.98
C ALA A 674 -30.96 -20.81 -7.72
N VAL A 675 -31.73 -20.12 -6.88
CA VAL A 675 -33.18 -20.36 -6.70
C VAL A 675 -33.95 -20.12 -8.00
N GLY A 676 -33.59 -19.09 -8.77
CA GLY A 676 -34.14 -18.80 -10.09
C GLY A 676 -33.88 -19.89 -11.14
N LEU A 677 -32.84 -20.71 -10.96
CA LEU A 677 -32.53 -21.88 -11.78
C LEU A 677 -33.25 -23.16 -11.32
N GLY A 678 -34.06 -23.09 -10.25
CA GLY A 678 -34.80 -24.23 -9.69
C GLY A 678 -34.03 -25.03 -8.63
N HIS A 679 -32.80 -24.64 -8.28
CA HIS A 679 -31.97 -25.38 -7.33
C HIS A 679 -32.28 -25.14 -5.85
N ALA A 680 -33.39 -24.46 -5.52
CA ALA A 680 -33.66 -23.97 -4.15
C ALA A 680 -33.61 -25.05 -3.06
N LYS A 681 -34.22 -26.22 -3.28
CA LYS A 681 -34.20 -27.33 -2.31
C LYS A 681 -32.79 -27.88 -2.10
N ALA A 682 -32.06 -28.11 -3.18
CA ALA A 682 -30.70 -28.65 -3.15
C ALA A 682 -29.71 -27.64 -2.56
N LEU A 683 -29.84 -26.34 -2.85
CA LEU A 683 -29.01 -25.29 -2.26
C LEU A 683 -29.18 -25.23 -0.74
N LYS A 684 -30.43 -25.23 -0.23
CA LYS A 684 -30.69 -25.28 1.22
C LYS A 684 -30.08 -26.53 1.87
N SER A 685 -30.15 -27.67 1.18
CA SER A 685 -29.56 -28.94 1.65
C SER A 685 -28.04 -28.85 1.73
N GLY A 686 -27.38 -28.50 0.61
CA GLY A 686 -25.92 -28.33 0.53
C GLY A 686 -25.38 -27.32 1.54
N LEU A 687 -26.00 -26.14 1.65
CA LEU A 687 -25.61 -25.14 2.66
C LEU A 687 -25.74 -25.67 4.10
N CYS A 688 -26.71 -26.53 4.39
CA CYS A 688 -26.78 -27.18 5.70
C CYS A 688 -25.68 -28.23 5.87
N LYS A 689 -25.42 -29.06 4.86
CA LYS A 689 -24.35 -30.09 4.88
C LYS A 689 -22.98 -29.46 5.07
N THR A 690 -22.55 -28.59 4.15
CA THR A 690 -21.27 -27.86 4.24
C THR A 690 -21.11 -27.17 5.59
N SER A 691 -22.20 -26.63 6.16
CA SER A 691 -22.13 -26.03 7.49
C SER A 691 -21.98 -27.05 8.63
N ILE A 692 -22.63 -28.20 8.55
CA ILE A 692 -22.42 -29.32 9.49
C ILE A 692 -20.96 -29.80 9.40
N ASP A 693 -20.48 -30.03 8.18
CA ASP A 693 -19.21 -30.66 7.89
C ASP A 693 -18.02 -29.73 8.24
N ASN A 694 -18.13 -28.42 7.97
CA ASN A 694 -17.16 -27.40 8.39
C ASN A 694 -17.32 -26.92 9.85
N LEU A 695 -18.26 -27.50 10.62
CA LEU A 695 -18.59 -27.08 11.99
C LEU A 695 -18.92 -25.58 12.17
N ASP A 696 -19.38 -24.86 11.13
CA ASP A 696 -19.58 -23.39 11.19
C ASP A 696 -20.42 -22.96 12.40
N ASN A 697 -20.16 -21.75 12.92
CA ASN A 697 -20.94 -21.18 14.00
C ASN A 697 -22.46 -21.11 13.69
N LYS A 698 -23.24 -21.97 14.36
CA LYS A 698 -24.70 -22.07 14.19
C LYS A 698 -25.50 -20.95 14.88
N ASN A 699 -24.87 -20.14 15.74
CA ASN A 699 -25.53 -19.09 16.54
C ASN A 699 -24.64 -17.84 16.69
N PRO A 700 -24.27 -17.15 15.60
CA PRO A 700 -23.39 -15.99 15.70
C PRO A 700 -24.05 -14.79 16.38
N ASP A 701 -23.25 -13.94 17.03
CA ASP A 701 -23.71 -12.65 17.52
C ASP A 701 -23.98 -11.71 16.34
N LYS A 702 -25.11 -10.99 16.38
CA LYS A 702 -25.57 -10.17 15.27
C LYS A 702 -24.64 -9.01 14.93
N LEU A 703 -23.92 -8.46 15.90
CA LEU A 703 -23.00 -7.35 15.65
C LEU A 703 -21.67 -7.88 15.10
N TYR A 704 -21.17 -8.96 15.68
CA TYR A 704 -20.00 -9.69 15.19
C TYR A 704 -20.16 -10.13 13.74
N SER A 705 -21.23 -10.88 13.42
CA SER A 705 -21.48 -11.34 12.05
C SER A 705 -21.78 -10.21 11.07
N ALA A 706 -22.32 -9.07 11.55
CA ALA A 706 -22.53 -7.91 10.69
C ALA A 706 -21.23 -7.24 10.23
N TYR A 707 -20.16 -7.36 11.01
CA TYR A 707 -18.88 -6.71 10.77
C TYR A 707 -17.83 -7.65 10.14
N HIS A 708 -17.73 -8.89 10.62
CA HIS A 708 -16.69 -9.84 10.19
C HIS A 708 -17.11 -10.83 9.09
N TYR A 709 -18.39 -11.23 9.01
CA TYR A 709 -18.78 -12.33 8.11
C TYR A 709 -19.08 -11.82 6.71
N SER A 710 -18.20 -12.11 5.75
CA SER A 710 -18.43 -11.90 4.31
C SER A 710 -19.64 -12.68 3.79
N HIS A 711 -19.86 -13.89 4.30
CA HIS A 711 -21.05 -14.71 4.04
C HIS A 711 -22.11 -14.50 5.13
N PRO A 712 -23.38 -14.17 4.79
CA PRO A 712 -24.43 -14.06 5.79
C PRO A 712 -24.63 -15.38 6.55
N PRO A 713 -24.92 -15.34 7.87
CA PRO A 713 -25.22 -16.53 8.67
C PRO A 713 -26.23 -17.48 8.00
N LEU A 714 -26.05 -18.79 8.15
CA LEU A 714 -26.87 -19.82 7.50
C LEU A 714 -28.39 -19.56 7.65
N VAL A 715 -28.84 -19.18 8.86
CA VAL A 715 -30.24 -18.84 9.14
C VAL A 715 -30.77 -17.66 8.30
N GLU A 716 -29.94 -16.67 7.98
CA GLU A 716 -30.32 -15.55 7.11
C GLU A 716 -30.47 -16.02 5.66
N ARG A 717 -29.52 -16.81 5.15
CA ARG A 717 -29.54 -17.37 3.78
C ARG A 717 -30.74 -18.31 3.57
N LEU A 718 -30.96 -19.26 4.47
CA LEU A 718 -32.09 -20.19 4.41
C LEU A 718 -33.44 -19.45 4.40
N ASN A 719 -33.59 -18.41 5.22
CA ASN A 719 -34.81 -17.60 5.24
C ASN A 719 -34.98 -16.76 3.97
N ALA A 720 -33.90 -16.17 3.44
CA ALA A 720 -33.94 -15.45 2.16
C ALA A 720 -34.34 -16.37 1.00
N ILE A 721 -33.83 -17.61 0.97
CA ILE A 721 -34.22 -18.63 -0.03
C ILE A 721 -35.71 -18.99 0.13
N LYS A 722 -36.20 -19.27 1.34
CA LYS A 722 -37.62 -19.56 1.60
C LYS A 722 -38.54 -18.44 1.13
N GLU A 723 -38.20 -17.19 1.42
CA GLU A 723 -38.95 -16.01 0.97
C GLU A 723 -38.85 -15.77 -0.55
N ARG A 724 -37.78 -16.23 -1.20
CA ARG A 724 -37.65 -16.19 -2.66
C ARG A 724 -38.53 -17.25 -3.33
N GLU A 725 -38.53 -18.48 -2.83
CA GLU A 725 -39.41 -19.57 -3.30
C GLU A 725 -40.89 -19.16 -3.21
N LYS A 726 -41.33 -18.63 -2.06
CA LYS A 726 -42.72 -18.13 -1.85
C LYS A 726 -43.15 -17.02 -2.81
N LYS A 727 -42.20 -16.29 -3.42
CA LYS A 727 -42.46 -15.21 -4.39
C LYS A 727 -42.41 -15.69 -5.85
N MET A 728 -42.01 -16.93 -6.08
CA MET A 728 -41.99 -17.58 -7.39
C MET A 728 -43.15 -18.57 -7.59
N GLN A 729 -43.79 -18.98 -6.49
CA GLN A 729 -45.08 -19.68 -6.43
C GLN A 729 -46.24 -18.69 -6.52
#